data_AF-A0A5E9B8I5-F1
#
_entry.id   AF-A0A5E9B8I5-F1
#
_cell.length_a   1.000
_cell.length_b   1.000
_cell.length_c   1.000
_cell.angle_alpha   90.00
_cell.angle_beta   90.00
_cell.angle_gamma   90.00
#
_symmetry.space_group_name_H-M   'P 1'
#
loop_
_entity.id
_entity.type
_entity.pdbx_description
1 polymer ?
#
loop_
_entity_poly.entity_id
_entity_poly.type
_entity_poly.pdbx_seq_one_letter_code
_entity_poly.pdbx_strand_id
1 'polypeptide(L)'
;MVHNPLVSIVVPAHNAEVTLARALDCLLNQKIVNWEAIIVDDASTDRTPAIAARYAEHDSRFRALRSCANSAARARNSGIATARGNWLMFLDADDWVDASFLAKMLAALETAPDAVAAYCGSQRVMPDGELTASSIPTEVAIQPFETFARQCAIPTNALLVDRQTIVELGGFDVSLRTCENWDLWQRVARLGKNWVMVDEPLAFYQASPNSLSRNSRQVLADAEIVIARGFSPDPRVKHPASAHANGAVETIGRSASEALAWFALWNAASDCGSGSRSIDPQSLRALPAQRKWARQIAEVALDGVVAGSLTAPTQLAARWDRFGGALTGLITGLGKVWENSVAARRVQYHLEQMLLDFDDLAAPRRLALTLGLRVDARNPAATELPEGIDQIYAWLMRDAQIEARVQFGVLGTVARHHWIELTANVVAPDQLTRGSDPDSHFGKLERLAAKAVELVRSNAEPTEPPPALRHARAGDRRDNDRTSFWNGYFATEDPWNYGSSYEQEKYERQLEILPAGHIDRALELACAEGHFTRQLSPCVGHLTATDISAIAIERARERCSDQSNVEFGVLDFDADTLPGGMDLIFCSEVLYYLDDLDELRRIAKKIVEALAPGGSFVTAHAFVLRDDPKRTGFDWNTFGAQAISETLSATEGLVLEHSIQTELYRIDRFRRLSPGEVATEPRIDHLPVRARLEIGVARKVVWGGARALRRDVARSERRPHIPVLMYHSVADDGPAGLARFRLTPAAFASQMAWLRANGFHAIGSEQLEQSIASRQPFVGRPVLITFDDGFQNFADHAWPILRANDLTAEVFLVTDLVGESARWDADSGPPAQLMDAKTVRRLAGEGAFFGSHLATHRAIDGLSTSDLAAELLRSRMFVERWTGRTTSAFAAPYSVTDRRLGRLARECGYRIGFGGRHGPAHLDCDPIDLPRIEIRGDRSLDDFVAILEAALE
;
A
#
# COMPACT_ATOMS: atom_id res chain seq x y z
N MET A 1 -12.77 5.66 42.11
CA MET A 1 -12.01 4.57 41.47
C MET A 1 -10.88 5.21 40.67
N VAL A 2 -9.64 4.76 40.87
CA VAL A 2 -8.50 5.29 40.10
C VAL A 2 -8.66 4.79 38.67
N HIS A 3 -8.99 5.68 37.74
CA HIS A 3 -9.09 5.34 36.32
C HIS A 3 -7.71 4.89 35.84
N ASN A 4 -7.58 3.63 35.41
CA ASN A 4 -6.32 3.15 34.84
C ASN A 4 -6.24 3.63 33.38
N PRO A 5 -5.23 4.44 33.01
CA PRO A 5 -5.10 4.91 31.64
C PRO A 5 -4.77 3.75 30.70
N LEU A 6 -5.14 3.83 29.42
CA LEU A 6 -4.73 2.85 28.40
C LEU A 6 -3.33 3.17 27.87
N VAL A 7 -3.02 4.45 27.70
CA VAL A 7 -1.73 4.96 27.22
C VAL A 7 -1.07 5.83 28.28
N SER A 8 0.20 5.59 28.58
CA SER A 8 1.04 6.53 29.33
C SER A 8 2.00 7.24 28.37
N ILE A 9 1.91 8.57 28.35
CA ILE A 9 2.69 9.43 27.50
C ILE A 9 3.79 10.05 28.35
N VAL A 10 5.04 9.71 28.07
CA VAL A 10 6.19 10.22 28.83
C VAL A 10 6.77 11.42 28.09
N VAL A 11 6.78 12.58 28.76
CA VAL A 11 7.22 13.87 28.20
C VAL A 11 8.49 14.34 28.93
N PRO A 12 9.70 14.02 28.45
CA PRO A 12 10.92 14.58 29.01
C PRO A 12 11.01 16.08 28.66
N ALA A 13 11.27 16.92 29.67
CA ALA A 13 11.36 18.37 29.48
C ALA A 13 12.61 18.93 30.15
N HIS A 14 13.37 19.74 29.43
CA HIS A 14 14.50 20.50 29.95
C HIS A 14 14.59 21.83 29.21
N ASN A 15 14.43 22.94 29.93
CA ASN A 15 14.48 24.29 29.36
C ASN A 15 13.58 24.47 28.10
N ALA A 16 12.33 24.00 28.20
CA ALA A 16 11.34 23.97 27.13
C ALA A 16 10.23 25.02 27.32
N GLU A 17 10.52 26.17 27.95
CA GLU A 17 9.52 27.22 28.23
C GLU A 17 8.74 27.65 26.98
N VAL A 18 9.41 27.69 25.83
CA VAL A 18 8.84 28.16 24.55
C VAL A 18 7.92 27.12 23.91
N THR A 19 8.18 25.82 24.11
CA THR A 19 7.57 24.76 23.29
C THR A 19 6.64 23.83 24.06
N LEU A 20 6.87 23.65 25.38
CA LEU A 20 6.18 22.64 26.19
C LEU A 20 4.65 22.81 26.14
N ALA A 21 4.14 24.04 26.18
CA ALA A 21 2.70 24.28 26.15
C ALA A 21 2.04 23.70 24.89
N ARG A 22 2.65 23.91 23.71
CA ARG A 22 2.14 23.36 22.44
C ARG A 22 2.19 21.83 22.42
N ALA A 23 3.28 21.25 22.91
CA ALA A 23 3.41 19.79 23.01
C ALA A 23 2.31 19.18 23.90
N LEU A 24 1.96 19.83 25.00
CA LEU A 24 0.88 19.37 25.89
C LEU A 24 -0.52 19.64 25.33
N ASP A 25 -0.70 20.76 24.61
CA ASP A 25 -1.99 21.10 23.97
C ASP A 25 -2.38 20.07 22.90
N CYS A 26 -1.42 19.46 22.19
CA CYS A 26 -1.76 18.39 21.23
C CYS A 26 -2.32 17.14 21.92
N LEU A 27 -1.97 16.89 23.18
CA LEU A 27 -2.51 15.81 23.99
C LEU A 27 -3.94 16.10 24.44
N LEU A 28 -4.21 17.34 24.84
CA LEU A 28 -5.58 17.80 25.16
C LEU A 28 -6.53 17.63 23.97
N ASN A 29 -6.03 17.80 22.75
CA ASN A 29 -6.79 17.67 21.50
C ASN A 29 -6.97 16.22 21.02
N GLN A 30 -6.44 15.22 21.72
CA GLN A 30 -6.60 13.82 21.32
C GLN A 30 -8.08 13.38 21.36
N LYS A 31 -8.51 12.64 20.34
CA LYS A 31 -9.87 12.13 20.23
C LYS A 31 -10.26 11.09 21.28
N ILE A 32 -9.29 10.54 22.01
CA ILE A 32 -9.52 9.63 23.13
C ILE A 32 -9.11 10.30 24.44
N VAL A 33 -9.77 9.92 25.53
CA VAL A 33 -9.51 10.48 26.87
C VAL A 33 -8.75 9.54 27.80
N ASN A 34 -8.63 8.25 27.43
CA ASN A 34 -8.05 7.21 28.29
C ASN A 34 -6.51 7.18 28.24
N TRP A 35 -5.88 8.28 28.62
CA TRP A 35 -4.44 8.43 28.67
C TRP A 35 -4.01 9.21 29.91
N GLU A 36 -2.74 9.04 30.30
CA GLU A 36 -2.06 9.94 31.22
C GLU A 36 -0.79 10.50 30.56
N ALA A 37 -0.40 11.71 30.93
CA ALA A 37 0.86 12.33 30.52
C ALA A 37 1.74 12.56 31.74
N ILE A 38 2.96 12.03 31.70
CA ILE A 38 3.97 12.12 32.75
C ILE A 38 5.06 13.06 32.27
N ILE A 39 4.97 14.32 32.70
CA ILE A 39 5.93 15.38 32.38
C ILE A 39 7.10 15.25 33.34
N VAL A 40 8.28 14.93 32.83
CA VAL A 40 9.50 14.76 33.62
C VAL A 40 10.39 15.96 33.39
N ASP A 41 10.32 16.94 34.29
CA ASP A 41 11.21 18.10 34.31
C ASP A 41 12.61 17.67 34.77
N ASP A 42 13.59 17.75 33.89
CA ASP A 42 14.96 17.28 34.14
C ASP A 42 15.91 18.47 34.34
N ALA A 43 15.82 19.10 35.51
CA ALA A 43 16.63 20.24 35.93
C ALA A 43 16.51 21.50 35.06
N SER A 44 15.29 21.89 34.68
CA SER A 44 15.07 23.18 33.99
C SER A 44 15.39 24.37 34.89
N THR A 45 15.85 25.45 34.27
CA THR A 45 16.20 26.74 34.90
C THR A 45 15.28 27.88 34.47
N ASP A 46 14.40 27.63 33.49
CA ASP A 46 13.42 28.55 32.94
C ASP A 46 12.00 28.28 33.51
N ARG A 47 10.94 28.77 32.85
CA ARG A 47 9.56 28.56 33.35
C ARG A 47 8.97 27.18 33.03
N THR A 48 9.73 26.24 32.49
CA THR A 48 9.26 24.87 32.19
C THR A 48 8.55 24.19 33.38
N PRO A 49 9.10 24.21 34.62
CA PRO A 49 8.44 23.56 35.75
C PRO A 49 7.11 24.22 36.12
N ALA A 50 7.00 25.53 35.93
CA ALA A 50 5.77 26.29 36.19
C ALA A 50 4.69 25.97 35.14
N ILE A 51 5.09 25.77 33.87
CA ILE A 51 4.17 25.34 32.81
C ILE A 51 3.66 23.92 33.11
N ALA A 52 4.55 22.98 33.42
CA ALA A 52 4.17 21.61 33.77
C ALA A 52 3.21 21.54 34.98
N ALA A 53 3.50 22.31 36.04
CA ALA A 53 2.64 22.42 37.22
C ALA A 53 1.24 22.94 36.85
N ARG A 54 1.16 23.96 35.99
CA ARG A 54 -0.11 24.50 35.52
C ARG A 54 -0.95 23.42 34.83
N TYR A 55 -0.41 22.62 33.91
CA TYR A 55 -1.20 21.55 33.27
C TYR A 55 -1.66 20.49 34.27
N ALA A 56 -0.80 20.06 35.20
CA ALA A 56 -1.16 19.09 36.23
C ALA A 56 -2.23 19.60 37.22
N GLU A 57 -2.28 20.92 37.46
CA GLU A 57 -3.34 21.56 38.27
C GLU A 57 -4.67 21.65 37.51
N HIS A 58 -4.64 21.84 36.19
CA HIS A 58 -5.84 22.06 35.37
C HIS A 58 -6.49 20.76 34.87
N ASP A 59 -5.72 19.71 34.62
CA ASP A 59 -6.22 18.43 34.11
C ASP A 59 -5.50 17.25 34.78
N SER A 60 -6.26 16.38 35.43
CA SER A 60 -5.77 15.27 36.24
C SER A 60 -5.09 14.16 35.45
N ARG A 61 -5.19 14.18 34.11
CA ARG A 61 -4.43 13.30 33.22
C ARG A 61 -2.95 13.68 33.17
N PHE A 62 -2.58 14.91 33.53
CA PHE A 62 -1.18 15.33 33.58
C PHE A 62 -0.58 15.15 34.98
N ARG A 63 0.65 14.66 35.01
CA ARG A 63 1.46 14.48 36.23
C ARG A 63 2.84 15.05 36.00
N ALA A 64 3.30 15.91 36.89
CA ALA A 64 4.67 16.45 36.85
C ALA A 64 5.58 15.66 37.80
N LEU A 65 6.73 15.23 37.30
CA LEU A 65 7.83 14.64 38.04
C LEU A 65 9.07 15.52 37.91
N ARG A 66 9.91 15.53 38.95
CA ARG A 66 11.23 16.17 38.90
C ARG A 66 12.32 15.12 38.79
N SER A 67 13.26 15.39 37.89
CA SER A 67 14.52 14.68 37.70
C SER A 67 15.66 15.71 37.78
N CYS A 68 16.84 15.25 38.17
CA CYS A 68 18.07 16.05 38.18
C CYS A 68 19.21 15.34 37.43
N ALA A 69 18.83 14.47 36.50
CA ALA A 69 19.72 13.56 35.80
C ALA A 69 20.46 14.21 34.63
N ASN A 70 19.93 15.30 34.06
CA ASN A 70 20.42 15.94 32.83
C ASN A 70 20.65 14.92 31.69
N SER A 71 19.67 14.03 31.51
CA SER A 71 19.68 12.93 30.55
C SER A 71 18.26 12.57 30.14
N ALA A 72 17.94 12.75 28.85
CA ALA A 72 16.64 12.41 28.28
C ALA A 72 16.29 10.92 28.50
N ALA A 73 17.26 10.01 28.32
CA ALA A 73 17.07 8.57 28.59
C ALA A 73 16.67 8.31 30.06
N ARG A 74 17.31 8.97 31.03
CA ARG A 74 16.97 8.83 32.46
C ARG A 74 15.62 9.45 32.80
N ALA A 75 15.30 10.60 32.21
CA ALA A 75 13.99 11.22 32.35
C ALA A 75 12.88 10.30 31.82
N ARG A 76 13.06 9.73 30.61
CA ARG A 76 12.12 8.76 30.02
C ARG A 76 11.97 7.50 30.88
N ASN A 77 13.07 6.93 31.37
CA ASN A 77 13.05 5.77 32.27
C ASN A 77 12.34 6.06 33.60
N SER A 78 12.48 7.28 34.14
CA SER A 78 11.74 7.70 35.34
C SER A 78 10.24 7.80 35.07
N GLY A 79 9.85 8.28 33.89
CA GLY A 79 8.47 8.23 33.42
C GLY A 79 7.93 6.81 33.29
N ILE A 80 8.67 5.92 32.60
CA ILE A 80 8.32 4.49 32.43
C ILE A 80 8.08 3.81 33.78
N ALA A 81 8.92 4.07 34.78
CA ALA A 81 8.82 3.46 36.11
C ALA A 81 7.53 3.82 36.86
N THR A 82 6.85 4.89 36.47
CA THR A 82 5.61 5.38 37.11
C THR A 82 4.40 5.36 36.18
N ALA A 83 4.58 4.87 34.95
CA ALA A 83 3.55 4.70 33.93
C ALA A 83 2.59 3.58 34.30
N ARG A 84 1.29 3.85 34.14
CA ARG A 84 0.20 2.92 34.48
C ARG A 84 -0.48 2.32 33.24
N GLY A 85 -0.28 2.93 32.07
CA GLY A 85 -0.86 2.50 30.80
C GLY A 85 -0.32 1.17 30.30
N ASN A 86 -1.09 0.50 29.46
CA ASN A 86 -0.63 -0.71 28.77
C ASN A 86 0.35 -0.35 27.66
N TRP A 87 0.11 0.77 26.98
CA TRP A 87 0.95 1.30 25.92
C TRP A 87 1.74 2.51 26.38
N LEU A 88 2.97 2.63 25.89
CA LEU A 88 3.82 3.80 26.07
C LEU A 88 3.87 4.62 24.79
N MET A 89 3.80 5.94 24.96
CA MET A 89 4.20 6.94 23.97
C MET A 89 5.30 7.80 24.57
N PHE A 90 6.23 8.27 23.74
CA PHE A 90 7.26 9.22 24.16
C PHE A 90 7.12 10.49 23.33
N LEU A 91 6.85 11.63 23.99
CA LEU A 91 6.66 12.90 23.29
C LEU A 91 7.70 13.90 23.79
N ASP A 92 8.60 14.31 22.91
CA ASP A 92 9.60 15.33 23.27
C ASP A 92 8.93 16.70 23.42
N ALA A 93 9.46 17.54 24.32
CA ALA A 93 8.80 18.79 24.75
C ALA A 93 8.72 19.88 23.66
N ASP A 94 9.28 19.65 22.49
CA ASP A 94 9.25 20.50 21.28
C ASP A 94 8.41 19.94 20.13
N ASP A 95 7.95 18.70 20.25
CA ASP A 95 7.22 17.96 19.23
C ASP A 95 5.71 17.91 19.48
N TRP A 96 4.94 17.44 18.49
CA TRP A 96 3.51 17.18 18.65
C TRP A 96 3.02 16.06 17.73
N VAL A 97 1.79 15.62 17.97
CA VAL A 97 1.10 14.63 17.13
C VAL A 97 -0.28 15.13 16.72
N ASP A 98 -0.81 14.58 15.64
CA ASP A 98 -2.15 14.86 15.16
C ASP A 98 -3.22 14.50 16.20
N ALA A 99 -4.35 15.20 16.21
CA ALA A 99 -5.47 14.97 17.13
C ALA A 99 -6.05 13.54 17.04
N SER A 100 -5.86 12.86 15.90
CA SER A 100 -6.28 11.47 15.69
C SER A 100 -5.21 10.43 16.01
N PHE A 101 -3.99 10.84 16.39
CA PHE A 101 -2.85 9.94 16.63
C PHE A 101 -3.21 8.79 17.55
N LEU A 102 -3.57 9.04 18.81
CA LEU A 102 -3.79 7.94 19.75
C LEU A 102 -4.95 7.03 19.31
N ALA A 103 -6.02 7.59 18.72
CA ALA A 103 -7.15 6.82 18.24
C ALA A 103 -6.75 5.85 17.10
N LYS A 104 -6.00 6.34 16.10
CA LYS A 104 -5.57 5.54 14.95
C LYS A 104 -4.51 4.50 15.34
N MET A 105 -3.59 4.87 16.22
CA MET A 105 -2.52 3.98 16.67
C MET A 105 -3.07 2.83 17.52
N LEU A 106 -4.04 3.10 18.40
CA LEU A 106 -4.73 2.05 19.15
C LEU A 106 -5.61 1.19 18.25
N ALA A 107 -6.35 1.78 17.31
CA ALA A 107 -7.13 1.01 16.34
C ALA A 107 -6.24 0.05 15.52
N ALA A 108 -5.03 0.49 15.14
CA ALA A 108 -4.07 -0.37 14.46
C ALA A 108 -3.60 -1.54 15.35
N LEU A 109 -3.29 -1.27 16.62
CA LEU A 109 -2.94 -2.32 17.60
C LEU A 109 -4.10 -3.29 17.86
N GLU A 110 -5.34 -2.81 17.87
CA GLU A 110 -6.54 -3.66 17.99
C GLU A 110 -6.70 -4.59 16.79
N THR A 111 -6.34 -4.14 15.58
CA THR A 111 -6.35 -4.98 14.36
C THR A 111 -5.16 -5.95 14.27
N ALA A 112 -4.14 -5.77 15.11
CA ALA A 112 -2.90 -6.54 15.10
C ALA A 112 -2.51 -6.94 16.53
N PRO A 113 -3.25 -7.87 17.18
CA PRO A 113 -3.06 -8.22 18.59
C PRO A 113 -1.66 -8.78 18.92
N ASP A 114 -1.00 -9.40 17.94
CA ASP A 114 0.38 -9.90 18.07
C ASP A 114 1.44 -8.79 17.91
N ALA A 115 1.04 -7.55 17.62
CA ALA A 115 1.96 -6.44 17.43
C ALA A 115 2.47 -5.91 18.77
N VAL A 116 3.79 -5.76 18.88
CA VAL A 116 4.44 -5.14 20.04
C VAL A 116 4.42 -3.61 19.99
N ALA A 117 4.21 -3.06 18.79
CA ALA A 117 4.16 -1.63 18.56
C ALA A 117 3.33 -1.28 17.32
N ALA A 118 2.65 -0.14 17.38
CA ALA A 118 2.13 0.56 16.21
C ALA A 118 3.01 1.77 15.91
N TYR A 119 3.24 2.05 14.64
CA TYR A 119 3.98 3.23 14.21
C TYR A 119 3.28 3.95 13.05
N CYS A 120 3.56 5.24 12.88
CA CYS A 120 3.02 6.04 11.78
C CYS A 120 4.12 6.78 11.02
N GLY A 121 3.71 7.50 9.97
CA GLY A 121 4.56 8.45 9.28
C GLY A 121 4.94 9.66 10.14
N SER A 122 5.97 10.38 9.72
CA SER A 122 6.37 11.64 10.34
C SER A 122 6.72 12.73 9.33
N GLN A 123 6.66 13.98 9.79
CA GLN A 123 7.13 15.17 9.07
C GLN A 123 8.00 16.03 9.98
N ARG A 124 9.06 16.61 9.39
CA ARG A 124 9.89 17.62 10.07
C ARG A 124 9.24 18.99 9.88
N VAL A 125 9.17 19.77 10.95
CA VAL A 125 8.70 21.15 10.90
C VAL A 125 9.88 22.10 10.97
N MET A 126 10.06 22.89 9.93
CA MET A 126 11.14 23.85 9.81
C MET A 126 10.87 25.09 10.68
N PRO A 127 11.88 25.91 11.02
CA PRO A 127 11.69 27.08 11.89
C PRO A 127 10.69 28.12 11.36
N ASP A 128 10.46 28.17 10.06
CA ASP A 128 9.46 29.02 9.41
C ASP A 128 8.04 28.41 9.39
N GLY A 129 7.88 27.20 9.93
CA GLY A 129 6.62 26.46 9.99
C GLY A 129 6.35 25.57 8.77
N GLU A 130 7.22 25.58 7.76
CA GLU A 130 7.05 24.71 6.58
C GLU A 130 7.29 23.24 6.94
N LEU A 131 6.47 22.35 6.39
CA LEU A 131 6.59 20.90 6.58
C LEU A 131 7.44 20.28 5.48
N THR A 132 8.35 19.38 5.84
CA THR A 132 9.00 18.53 4.84
C THR A 132 8.01 17.51 4.26
N ALA A 133 8.41 16.85 3.17
CA ALA A 133 7.69 15.67 2.68
C ALA A 133 7.49 14.63 3.80
N SER A 134 6.39 13.90 3.76
CA SER A 134 6.12 12.82 4.70
C SER A 134 7.11 11.67 4.51
N SER A 135 7.52 11.08 5.63
CA SER A 135 8.35 9.88 5.66
C SER A 135 7.59 8.76 6.37
N ILE A 136 7.41 7.63 5.70
CA ILE A 136 6.76 6.43 6.25
C ILE A 136 7.67 5.22 6.00
N PRO A 137 8.26 4.62 7.03
CA PRO A 137 9.20 3.51 6.86
C PRO A 137 8.45 2.19 6.67
N THR A 138 8.04 1.91 5.43
CA THR A 138 7.24 0.72 5.09
C THR A 138 7.98 -0.60 5.36
N GLU A 139 9.31 -0.58 5.33
CA GLU A 139 10.16 -1.75 5.58
C GLU A 139 10.08 -2.24 7.03
N VAL A 140 9.68 -1.39 7.99
CA VAL A 140 9.52 -1.81 9.39
C VAL A 140 8.39 -2.84 9.54
N ALA A 141 7.30 -2.72 8.77
CA ALA A 141 6.21 -3.69 8.79
C ALA A 141 6.60 -5.05 8.16
N ILE A 142 7.63 -5.06 7.30
CA ILE A 142 8.07 -6.27 6.58
C ILE A 142 9.19 -6.98 7.35
N GLN A 143 10.18 -6.21 7.80
CA GLN A 143 11.41 -6.71 8.42
C GLN A 143 11.93 -5.73 9.48
N PRO A 144 11.24 -5.62 10.65
CA PRO A 144 11.52 -4.58 11.64
C PRO A 144 12.95 -4.65 12.16
N PHE A 145 13.43 -5.84 12.51
CA PHE A 145 14.78 -5.99 13.06
C PHE A 145 15.87 -5.65 12.04
N GLU A 146 15.76 -6.15 10.80
CA GLU A 146 16.73 -5.83 9.74
C GLU A 146 16.74 -4.32 9.45
N THR A 147 15.59 -3.66 9.54
CA THR A 147 15.47 -2.22 9.37
C THR A 147 16.17 -1.47 10.52
N PHE A 148 15.81 -1.75 11.78
CA PHE A 148 16.41 -1.09 12.95
C PHE A 148 17.86 -1.50 13.23
N ALA A 149 18.37 -2.57 12.63
CA ALA A 149 19.81 -2.86 12.68
C ALA A 149 20.65 -1.88 11.85
N ARG A 150 20.03 -1.20 10.87
CA ARG A 150 20.74 -0.39 9.86
C ARG A 150 20.39 1.08 9.88
N GLN A 151 19.20 1.44 10.36
CA GLN A 151 18.72 2.81 10.32
C GLN A 151 17.83 3.17 11.50
N CYS A 152 17.91 4.44 11.92
CA CYS A 152 16.97 5.06 12.85
C CYS A 152 15.66 5.41 12.11
N ALA A 153 14.85 4.38 11.82
CA ALA A 153 13.69 4.52 10.93
C ALA A 153 12.51 5.31 11.50
N ILE A 154 12.31 5.30 12.82
CA ILE A 154 11.12 5.84 13.47
C ILE A 154 11.52 6.86 14.54
N PRO A 155 11.04 8.12 14.46
CA PRO A 155 11.28 9.10 15.51
C PRO A 155 10.50 8.74 16.78
N THR A 156 10.96 9.26 17.91
CA THR A 156 10.51 8.86 19.25
C THR A 156 8.99 9.02 19.47
N ASN A 157 8.37 10.04 18.86
CA ASN A 157 6.96 10.37 19.00
C ASN A 157 6.02 9.69 17.98
N ALA A 158 6.55 8.91 17.03
CA ALA A 158 5.76 8.31 15.95
C ALA A 158 5.29 6.88 16.23
N LEU A 159 5.21 6.45 17.49
CA LEU A 159 4.79 5.09 17.83
C LEU A 159 4.08 4.98 19.20
N LEU A 160 3.31 3.89 19.34
CA LEU A 160 2.88 3.31 20.60
C LEU A 160 3.55 1.95 20.76
N VAL A 161 4.08 1.64 21.95
CA VAL A 161 4.79 0.38 22.22
C VAL A 161 4.35 -0.26 23.54
N ASP A 162 4.30 -1.58 23.58
CA ASP A 162 3.90 -2.34 24.76
C ASP A 162 4.78 -2.02 25.96
N ARG A 163 4.17 -1.51 27.04
CA ARG A 163 4.88 -1.09 28.25
C ARG A 163 5.65 -2.24 28.89
N GLN A 164 5.02 -3.42 28.95
CA GLN A 164 5.62 -4.57 29.62
C GLN A 164 6.92 -4.99 28.92
N THR A 165 6.90 -5.06 27.59
CA THR A 165 8.09 -5.35 26.79
C THR A 165 9.20 -4.33 27.04
N ILE A 166 8.90 -3.02 27.10
CA ILE A 166 9.91 -1.99 27.40
C ILE A 166 10.51 -2.16 28.80
N VAL A 167 9.69 -2.47 29.81
CA VAL A 167 10.15 -2.71 31.18
C VAL A 167 11.04 -3.96 31.26
N GLU A 168 10.64 -5.05 30.62
CA GLU A 168 11.41 -6.30 30.56
C GLU A 168 12.78 -6.14 29.87
N LEU A 169 12.83 -5.28 28.84
CA LEU A 169 14.06 -4.90 28.15
C LEU A 169 14.92 -3.87 28.92
N GLY A 170 14.45 -3.37 30.06
CA GLY A 170 15.19 -2.43 30.92
C GLY A 170 15.10 -0.96 30.50
N GLY A 171 14.16 -0.58 29.63
CA GLY A 171 13.98 0.79 29.16
C GLY A 171 15.09 1.29 28.23
N PHE A 172 15.28 2.61 28.21
CA PHE A 172 16.32 3.28 27.42
C PHE A 172 17.72 3.02 28.01
N ASP A 173 18.71 2.81 27.13
CA ASP A 173 20.12 2.68 27.53
C ASP A 173 20.68 4.05 27.93
N VAL A 174 20.89 4.26 29.23
CA VAL A 174 21.36 5.54 29.78
C VAL A 174 22.84 5.85 29.50
N SER A 175 23.57 4.93 28.87
CA SER A 175 24.94 5.17 28.40
C SER A 175 24.98 5.96 27.08
N LEU A 176 23.89 5.94 26.31
CA LEU A 176 23.74 6.68 25.07
C LEU A 176 23.22 8.09 25.35
N ARG A 177 23.81 9.11 24.71
CA ARG A 177 23.32 10.49 24.79
C ARG A 177 22.35 10.84 23.67
N THR A 178 22.48 10.13 22.56
CA THR A 178 21.68 10.20 21.34
C THR A 178 21.45 8.77 20.82
N CYS A 179 20.53 8.59 19.87
CA CYS A 179 20.19 7.26 19.32
C CYS A 179 19.65 6.26 20.37
N GLU A 180 19.28 6.71 21.56
CA GLU A 180 18.74 5.86 22.63
C GLU A 180 17.37 5.26 22.25
N ASN A 181 16.59 5.98 21.44
CA ASN A 181 15.34 5.49 20.86
C ASN A 181 15.62 4.41 19.81
N TRP A 182 16.60 4.62 18.94
CA TRP A 182 17.01 3.66 17.93
C TRP A 182 17.49 2.34 18.56
N ASP A 183 18.34 2.40 19.59
CA ASP A 183 18.78 1.22 20.36
C ASP A 183 17.58 0.44 20.93
N LEU A 184 16.60 1.16 21.50
CA LEU A 184 15.42 0.54 22.10
C LEU A 184 14.54 -0.15 21.05
N TRP A 185 14.24 0.51 19.93
CA TRP A 185 13.45 -0.09 18.83
C TRP A 185 14.14 -1.31 18.23
N GLN A 186 15.47 -1.26 18.11
CA GLN A 186 16.26 -2.41 17.66
C GLN A 186 16.12 -3.60 18.64
N ARG A 187 16.20 -3.36 19.96
CA ARG A 187 16.01 -4.42 20.98
C ARG A 187 14.59 -4.99 20.97
N VAL A 188 13.57 -4.14 20.83
CA VAL A 188 12.17 -4.56 20.71
C VAL A 188 11.97 -5.44 19.47
N ALA A 189 12.47 -5.00 18.31
CA ALA A 189 12.35 -5.75 17.06
C ALA A 189 13.12 -7.08 17.09
N ARG A 190 14.21 -7.18 17.85
CA ARG A 190 14.98 -8.41 18.03
C ARG A 190 14.18 -9.55 18.69
N LEU A 191 13.07 -9.23 19.36
CA LEU A 191 12.14 -10.23 19.90
C LEU A 191 11.35 -10.98 18.80
N GLY A 192 11.37 -10.49 17.55
CA GLY A 192 10.64 -11.09 16.42
C GLY A 192 9.13 -10.91 16.51
N LYS A 193 8.64 -9.98 17.34
CA LYS A 193 7.22 -9.61 17.43
C LYS A 193 6.83 -8.69 16.26
N ASN A 194 5.55 -8.70 15.91
CA ASN A 194 5.04 -7.92 14.78
C ASN A 194 5.01 -6.42 15.10
N TRP A 195 5.10 -5.58 14.07
CA TRP A 195 4.91 -4.13 14.14
C TRP A 195 3.80 -3.77 13.16
N VAL A 196 2.85 -2.94 13.57
CA VAL A 196 1.74 -2.53 12.70
C VAL A 196 1.93 -1.07 12.25
N MET A 197 1.71 -0.81 10.97
CA MET A 197 1.89 0.49 10.36
C MET A 197 0.55 1.21 10.20
N VAL A 198 0.52 2.48 10.58
CA VAL A 198 -0.52 3.45 10.20
C VAL A 198 0.04 4.30 9.06
N ASP A 199 -0.53 4.16 7.87
CA ASP A 199 -0.06 4.80 6.62
C ASP A 199 -0.45 6.29 6.52
N GLU A 200 -0.17 7.05 7.59
CA GLU A 200 -0.45 8.48 7.68
C GLU A 200 0.66 9.21 8.47
N PRO A 201 1.07 10.42 8.07
CA PRO A 201 2.05 11.22 8.80
C PRO A 201 1.42 11.92 10.00
N LEU A 202 1.27 11.21 11.12
CA LEU A 202 0.59 11.72 12.32
C LEU A 202 1.55 12.33 13.35
N ALA A 203 2.87 12.22 13.15
CA ALA A 203 3.88 12.75 14.05
C ALA A 203 4.66 13.91 13.44
N PHE A 204 4.84 14.98 14.21
CA PHE A 204 5.52 16.19 13.78
C PHE A 204 6.66 16.48 14.73
N TYR A 205 7.88 16.58 14.21
CA TYR A 205 9.05 16.89 15.01
C TYR A 205 9.70 18.21 14.59
N GLN A 206 9.98 19.07 15.56
CA GLN A 206 10.44 20.43 15.30
C GLN A 206 11.96 20.47 15.07
N ALA A 207 12.38 21.02 13.94
CA ALA A 207 13.78 21.32 13.69
C ALA A 207 14.21 22.54 14.53
N SER A 208 15.19 22.35 15.41
CA SER A 208 15.68 23.40 16.32
C SER A 208 17.21 23.45 16.36
N PRO A 209 17.80 24.66 16.52
CA PRO A 209 19.26 24.79 16.68
C PRO A 209 19.79 24.16 17.98
N ASN A 210 18.92 23.94 18.97
CA ASN A 210 19.28 23.41 20.29
C ASN A 210 19.05 21.89 20.43
N SER A 211 18.61 21.20 19.37
CA SER A 211 18.36 19.76 19.41
C SER A 211 19.64 18.97 19.70
N LEU A 212 19.54 17.90 20.49
CA LEU A 212 20.69 17.03 20.81
C LEU A 212 21.33 16.41 19.56
N SER A 213 20.52 16.15 18.53
CA SER A 213 20.96 15.63 17.23
C SER A 213 21.89 16.57 16.45
N ARG A 214 22.09 17.81 16.91
CA ARG A 214 23.05 18.78 16.37
C ARG A 214 24.51 18.45 16.73
N ASN A 215 24.73 17.63 17.76
CA ASN A 215 26.07 17.17 18.11
C ASN A 215 26.47 15.97 17.26
N SER A 216 26.81 16.22 16.00
CA SER A 216 27.15 15.22 14.99
C SER A 216 28.19 14.19 15.43
N ARG A 217 29.22 14.62 16.17
CA ARG A 217 30.23 13.70 16.72
C ARG A 217 29.62 12.72 17.71
N GLN A 218 28.75 13.20 18.61
CA GLN A 218 28.08 12.33 19.59
C GLN A 218 27.09 11.40 18.90
N VAL A 219 26.31 11.93 17.95
CA VAL A 219 25.32 11.16 17.18
C VAL A 219 25.98 10.03 16.39
N LEU A 220 27.11 10.31 15.73
CA LEU A 220 27.85 9.29 15.00
C LEU A 220 28.48 8.23 15.93
N ALA A 221 29.02 8.65 17.08
CA ALA A 221 29.58 7.72 18.07
C ALA A 221 28.52 6.78 18.66
N ASP A 222 27.33 7.31 19.00
CA ASP A 222 26.24 6.49 19.52
C ASP A 222 25.65 5.59 18.41
N ALA A 223 25.55 6.07 17.17
CA ALA A 223 25.13 5.27 16.03
C ALA A 223 26.07 4.10 15.74
N GLU A 224 27.39 4.29 15.84
CA GLU A 224 28.38 3.21 15.70
C GLU A 224 28.13 2.08 16.70
N ILE A 225 27.82 2.43 17.95
CA ILE A 225 27.46 1.47 19.00
C ILE A 225 26.16 0.72 18.64
N VAL A 226 25.12 1.45 18.23
CA VAL A 226 23.80 0.86 17.91
C VAL A 226 23.86 -0.05 16.68
N ILE A 227 24.60 0.35 15.63
CA ILE A 227 24.80 -0.48 14.43
C ILE A 227 25.62 -1.72 14.79
N ALA A 228 26.74 -1.56 15.53
CA ALA A 228 27.55 -2.71 15.93
C ALA A 228 26.72 -3.75 16.70
N ARG A 229 25.87 -3.29 17.63
CA ARG A 229 24.90 -4.14 18.35
C ARG A 229 23.90 -4.80 17.41
N GLY A 230 23.42 -4.09 16.39
CA GLY A 230 22.50 -4.60 15.37
C GLY A 230 23.05 -5.80 14.60
N PHE A 231 24.36 -5.83 14.36
CA PHE A 231 25.06 -6.91 13.65
C PHE A 231 25.75 -7.92 14.57
N SER A 232 25.46 -7.90 15.88
CA SER A 232 25.97 -8.88 16.84
C SER A 232 24.84 -9.48 17.69
N PRO A 233 25.11 -10.57 18.43
CA PRO A 233 24.28 -10.94 19.57
C PRO A 233 24.19 -9.77 20.58
N ASP A 234 23.02 -9.57 21.17
CA ASP A 234 22.80 -8.56 22.21
C ASP A 234 22.37 -9.22 23.53
N PRO A 235 23.26 -9.32 24.54
CA PRO A 235 22.95 -9.99 25.80
C PRO A 235 21.88 -9.28 26.63
N ARG A 236 21.51 -8.04 26.28
CA ARG A 236 20.43 -7.28 26.94
C ARG A 236 19.05 -7.83 26.56
N VAL A 237 18.94 -8.60 25.48
CA VAL A 237 17.73 -9.29 25.05
C VAL A 237 17.84 -10.76 25.45
N LYS A 238 17.20 -11.14 26.57
CA LYS A 238 17.33 -12.51 27.14
C LYS A 238 16.76 -13.60 26.24
N HIS A 239 15.69 -13.30 25.50
CA HIS A 239 14.95 -14.24 24.66
C HIS A 239 14.74 -13.64 23.25
N PRO A 240 15.82 -13.48 22.46
CA PRO A 240 15.69 -12.98 21.09
C PRO A 240 15.01 -14.05 20.21
N ALA A 241 14.35 -13.62 19.14
CA ALA A 241 13.91 -14.56 18.12
C ALA A 241 15.11 -15.30 17.52
N SER A 242 14.97 -16.58 17.21
CA SER A 242 16.06 -17.42 16.70
C SER A 242 16.74 -16.82 15.46
N ALA A 243 15.95 -16.21 14.57
CA ALA A 243 16.43 -15.52 13.37
C ALA A 243 17.28 -14.27 13.65
N HIS A 244 17.19 -13.68 14.85
CA HIS A 244 17.85 -12.41 15.22
C HIS A 244 18.84 -12.56 16.37
N ALA A 245 19.01 -13.78 16.90
CA ALA A 245 19.89 -14.08 18.03
C ALA A 245 21.35 -13.71 17.76
N ASN A 246 21.79 -13.82 16.49
CA ASN A 246 23.17 -13.54 16.08
C ASN A 246 23.38 -12.14 15.47
N GLY A 247 22.34 -11.29 15.44
CA GLY A 247 22.38 -10.02 14.73
C GLY A 247 21.77 -10.09 13.32
N ALA A 248 21.79 -8.96 12.64
CA ALA A 248 21.25 -8.79 11.29
C ALA A 248 22.06 -9.58 10.25
N VAL A 249 21.35 -10.08 9.24
CA VAL A 249 21.96 -10.89 8.19
C VAL A 249 22.59 -9.98 7.13
N GLU A 250 23.90 -10.01 6.97
CA GLU A 250 24.60 -9.16 5.98
C GLU A 250 24.13 -9.40 4.53
N THR A 251 23.69 -10.62 4.20
CA THR A 251 23.18 -10.96 2.86
C THR A 251 21.79 -10.38 2.55
N ILE A 252 21.07 -9.87 3.55
CA ILE A 252 19.78 -9.15 3.38
C ILE A 252 20.01 -7.67 2.97
N GLY A 253 21.26 -7.31 2.64
CA GLY A 253 21.68 -6.00 2.14
C GLY A 253 22.32 -5.15 3.23
N ARG A 254 23.23 -4.25 2.83
CA ARG A 254 24.03 -3.32 3.67
C ARG A 254 24.68 -3.98 4.89
N SER A 255 26.00 -4.21 4.81
CA SER A 255 26.82 -4.59 5.98
C SER A 255 26.77 -3.53 7.08
N ALA A 256 27.24 -3.86 8.29
CA ALA A 256 27.38 -2.88 9.38
C ALA A 256 28.18 -1.63 8.94
N SER A 257 29.28 -1.86 8.21
CA SER A 257 30.12 -0.77 7.68
C SER A 257 29.38 0.10 6.67
N GLU A 258 28.57 -0.50 5.80
CA GLU A 258 27.76 0.24 4.83
C GLU A 258 26.64 1.02 5.51
N ALA A 259 25.94 0.42 6.49
CA ALA A 259 24.91 1.09 7.29
C ALA A 259 25.47 2.32 8.01
N LEU A 260 26.65 2.19 8.63
CA LEU A 260 27.33 3.30 9.28
C LEU A 260 27.72 4.38 8.27
N ALA A 261 28.18 4.01 7.08
CA ALA A 261 28.53 4.96 6.03
C ALA A 261 27.31 5.75 5.50
N TRP A 262 26.14 5.13 5.38
CA TRP A 262 24.88 5.81 5.05
C TRP A 262 24.47 6.82 6.13
N PHE A 263 24.56 6.43 7.40
CA PHE A 263 24.26 7.33 8.52
C PHE A 263 25.28 8.48 8.62
N ALA A 264 26.56 8.18 8.42
CA ALA A 264 27.63 9.17 8.40
C ALA A 264 27.47 10.17 7.24
N LEU A 265 26.96 9.75 6.08
CA LEU A 265 26.66 10.67 4.97
C LEU A 265 25.59 11.69 5.35
N TRP A 266 24.49 11.22 5.95
CA TRP A 266 23.43 12.11 6.43
C TRP A 266 23.99 13.11 7.45
N ASN A 267 24.79 12.62 8.39
CA ASN A 267 25.40 13.44 9.43
C ASN A 267 26.39 14.47 8.84
N ALA A 268 27.19 14.08 7.84
CA ALA A 268 28.14 14.97 7.15
C ALA A 268 27.42 16.07 6.38
N ALA A 269 26.31 15.74 5.71
CA ALA A 269 25.51 16.70 4.98
C ALA A 269 24.79 17.68 5.93
N SER A 270 24.35 17.21 7.09
CA SER A 270 23.83 18.08 8.16
C SER A 270 24.89 19.05 8.69
N ASP A 271 26.11 18.57 8.91
CA ASP A 271 27.23 19.45 9.27
C ASP A 271 27.49 20.51 8.20
N CYS A 272 27.47 20.13 6.92
CA CYS A 272 27.59 21.07 5.81
C CYS A 272 26.50 22.15 5.86
N GLY A 273 25.24 21.76 6.11
CA GLY A 273 24.12 22.68 6.26
C GLY A 273 24.30 23.68 7.41
N SER A 274 24.93 23.25 8.50
CA SER A 274 25.24 24.11 9.65
C SER A 274 26.46 25.03 9.46
N GLY A 275 27.20 24.87 8.36
CA GLY A 275 28.47 25.57 8.10
C GLY A 275 29.70 24.89 8.70
N SER A 276 29.56 23.69 9.29
CA SER A 276 30.68 22.87 9.78
C SER A 276 31.22 21.94 8.68
N ARG A 277 32.48 21.51 8.82
CA ARG A 277 33.14 20.50 7.96
C ARG A 277 33.79 19.42 8.81
N SER A 278 32.98 18.68 9.57
CA SER A 278 33.48 17.83 10.65
C SER A 278 33.85 16.41 10.25
N ILE A 279 33.44 15.93 9.08
CA ILE A 279 33.48 14.49 8.77
C ILE A 279 34.58 14.14 7.77
N ASP A 280 35.38 13.12 8.13
CA ASP A 280 36.38 12.50 7.29
C ASP A 280 35.70 11.67 6.19
N PRO A 281 35.90 12.00 4.89
CA PRO A 281 35.33 11.23 3.78
C PRO A 281 35.67 9.73 3.84
N GLN A 282 36.75 9.31 4.51
CA GLN A 282 37.07 7.89 4.66
C GLN A 282 35.98 7.09 5.38
N SER A 283 35.22 7.71 6.30
CA SER A 283 34.09 7.03 6.96
C SER A 283 32.95 6.68 6.00
N LEU A 284 32.95 7.25 4.78
CA LEU A 284 31.96 7.02 3.75
C LEU A 284 32.39 5.96 2.73
N ARG A 285 33.58 5.35 2.89
CA ARG A 285 34.16 4.41 1.91
C ARG A 285 33.28 3.21 1.61
N ALA A 286 32.50 2.75 2.58
CA ALA A 286 31.62 1.60 2.42
C ALA A 286 30.33 1.92 1.62
N LEU A 287 30.08 3.19 1.28
CA LEU A 287 28.97 3.54 0.38
C LEU A 287 29.17 2.97 -1.02
N PRO A 288 28.10 2.50 -1.68
CA PRO A 288 28.20 1.91 -3.00
C PRO A 288 28.39 2.97 -4.10
N ALA A 289 29.40 2.81 -4.95
CA ALA A 289 29.75 3.78 -5.99
C ALA A 289 29.06 3.54 -7.36
N GLN A 290 28.25 2.49 -7.50
CA GLN A 290 27.61 2.15 -8.79
C GLN A 290 26.53 3.17 -9.17
N ARG A 291 26.33 3.37 -10.48
CA ARG A 291 25.41 4.38 -11.04
C ARG A 291 24.01 4.37 -10.42
N LYS A 292 23.46 3.18 -10.12
CA LYS A 292 22.10 3.03 -9.55
C LYS A 292 21.92 3.68 -8.18
N TRP A 293 23.00 3.88 -7.42
CA TRP A 293 22.96 4.43 -6.06
C TRP A 293 23.16 5.95 -6.00
N ALA A 294 23.58 6.57 -7.10
CA ALA A 294 23.93 8.01 -7.11
C ALA A 294 22.75 8.89 -6.67
N ARG A 295 21.52 8.54 -7.08
CA ARG A 295 20.31 9.23 -6.66
C ARG A 295 20.03 9.06 -5.16
N GLN A 296 20.13 7.84 -4.63
CA GLN A 296 19.89 7.60 -3.20
C GLN A 296 20.91 8.31 -2.31
N ILE A 297 22.19 8.38 -2.73
CA ILE A 297 23.22 9.15 -2.04
C ILE A 297 22.86 10.64 -2.03
N ALA A 298 22.36 11.17 -3.16
CA ALA A 298 21.88 12.55 -3.24
C ALA A 298 20.65 12.80 -2.34
N GLU A 299 19.70 11.86 -2.26
CA GLU A 299 18.53 11.93 -1.38
C GLU A 299 18.94 12.01 0.10
N VAL A 300 19.87 11.16 0.54
CA VAL A 300 20.38 11.17 1.91
C VAL A 300 21.15 12.46 2.23
N ALA A 301 21.96 12.94 1.28
CA ALA A 301 22.67 14.21 1.42
C ALA A 301 21.70 15.41 1.47
N LEU A 302 20.61 15.37 0.69
CA LEU A 302 19.58 16.40 0.71
C LEU A 302 18.85 16.45 2.06
N ASP A 303 18.39 15.31 2.58
CA ASP A 303 17.71 15.31 3.89
C ASP A 303 18.63 15.79 5.01
N GLY A 304 19.91 15.39 4.96
CA GLY A 304 20.93 15.86 5.89
C GLY A 304 21.09 17.38 5.83
N VAL A 305 21.25 17.98 4.64
CA VAL A 305 21.43 19.44 4.53
C VAL A 305 20.17 20.22 4.94
N VAL A 306 18.96 19.69 4.69
CA VAL A 306 17.70 20.25 5.21
C VAL A 306 17.74 20.32 6.73
N ALA A 307 18.12 19.22 7.39
CA ALA A 307 18.25 19.17 8.86
C ALA A 307 19.29 20.16 9.39
N GLY A 308 20.45 20.18 8.75
CA GLY A 308 21.62 20.95 9.16
C GLY A 308 21.47 22.45 9.00
N SER A 309 20.86 22.88 7.89
CA SER A 309 20.67 24.28 7.55
C SER A 309 19.43 24.90 8.18
N LEU A 310 18.56 24.07 8.77
CA LEU A 310 17.26 24.48 9.29
C LEU A 310 16.47 25.30 8.25
N THR A 311 16.58 24.91 6.98
CA THR A 311 15.99 25.61 5.83
C THR A 311 15.11 24.64 5.05
N ALA A 312 13.88 25.05 4.77
CA ALA A 312 12.95 24.24 3.99
C ALA A 312 13.51 23.93 2.58
N PRO A 313 13.18 22.76 1.99
CA PRO A 313 13.69 22.36 0.68
C PRO A 313 13.52 23.43 -0.41
N THR A 314 12.38 24.13 -0.40
CA THR A 314 12.00 25.21 -1.33
C THR A 314 12.95 26.42 -1.30
N GLN A 315 13.70 26.60 -0.22
CA GLN A 315 14.61 27.73 -0.03
C GLN A 315 16.10 27.34 -0.17
N LEU A 316 16.43 26.04 -0.30
CA LEU A 316 17.81 25.59 -0.27
C LEU A 316 18.63 26.09 -1.45
N ALA A 317 18.10 26.01 -2.68
CA ALA A 317 18.83 26.46 -3.86
C ALA A 317 19.10 27.97 -3.84
N ALA A 318 18.16 28.78 -3.34
CA ALA A 318 18.34 30.20 -3.12
C ALA A 318 19.42 30.54 -2.06
N ARG A 319 19.71 29.62 -1.13
CA ARG A 319 20.71 29.78 -0.06
C ARG A 319 21.97 28.93 -0.28
N TRP A 320 22.21 28.50 -1.52
CA TRP A 320 23.32 27.62 -1.87
C TRP A 320 24.69 28.18 -1.46
N ASP A 321 24.85 29.50 -1.46
CA ASP A 321 26.06 30.20 -1.03
C ASP A 321 26.46 29.90 0.43
N ARG A 322 25.50 29.54 1.28
CA ARG A 322 25.75 29.27 2.71
C ARG A 322 26.37 27.91 3.00
N PHE A 323 26.00 26.87 2.26
CA PHE A 323 26.39 25.47 2.55
C PHE A 323 26.84 24.67 1.32
N GLY A 324 26.54 25.13 0.11
CA GLY A 324 26.78 24.41 -1.13
C GLY A 324 28.25 24.07 -1.37
N GLY A 325 29.16 25.01 -1.08
CA GLY A 325 30.60 24.76 -1.19
C GLY A 325 31.10 23.66 -0.24
N ALA A 326 30.52 23.52 0.96
CA ALA A 326 30.85 22.44 1.87
C ALA A 326 30.31 21.09 1.35
N LEU A 327 29.06 21.08 0.86
CA LEU A 327 28.40 19.89 0.34
C LEU A 327 29.06 19.35 -0.94
N THR A 328 29.45 20.24 -1.87
CA THR A 328 30.25 19.87 -3.04
C THR A 328 31.63 19.36 -2.64
N GLY A 329 32.23 19.94 -1.59
CA GLY A 329 33.48 19.45 -1.01
C GLY A 329 33.35 18.02 -0.48
N LEU A 330 32.26 17.72 0.22
CA LEU A 330 31.93 16.38 0.72
C LEU A 330 31.78 15.37 -0.42
N ILE A 331 30.97 15.69 -1.45
CA ILE A 331 30.75 14.82 -2.61
C ILE A 331 32.05 14.60 -3.40
N THR A 332 32.86 15.65 -3.56
CA THR A 332 34.18 15.54 -4.19
C THR A 332 35.12 14.65 -3.37
N GLY A 333 35.10 14.78 -2.04
CA GLY A 333 35.85 13.93 -1.12
C GLY A 333 35.45 12.46 -1.26
N LEU A 334 34.14 12.18 -1.35
CA LEU A 334 33.60 10.85 -1.58
C LEU A 334 34.11 10.25 -2.90
N GLY A 335 34.15 11.05 -3.97
CA GLY A 335 34.75 10.65 -5.25
C GLY A 335 36.23 10.27 -5.17
N LYS A 336 37.00 10.93 -4.30
CA LYS A 336 38.41 10.56 -4.04
C LYS A 336 38.52 9.23 -3.30
N VAL A 337 37.65 9.01 -2.31
CA VAL A 337 37.62 7.77 -1.51
C VAL A 337 37.25 6.55 -2.36
N TRP A 338 36.34 6.72 -3.32
CA TRP A 338 36.00 5.70 -4.31
C TRP A 338 36.99 5.58 -5.47
N GLU A 339 37.98 6.47 -5.57
CA GLU A 339 38.82 6.63 -6.76
C GLU A 339 37.99 6.79 -8.06
N ASN A 340 36.83 7.45 -7.97
CA ASN A 340 35.86 7.59 -9.04
C ASN A 340 35.18 8.97 -9.02
N SER A 341 35.84 9.96 -9.61
CA SER A 341 35.33 11.33 -9.73
C SER A 341 34.04 11.44 -10.55
N VAL A 342 33.84 10.53 -11.51
CA VAL A 342 32.62 10.49 -12.34
C VAL A 342 31.40 10.07 -11.51
N ALA A 343 31.55 9.12 -10.58
CA ALA A 343 30.48 8.73 -9.66
C ALA A 343 30.07 9.89 -8.76
N ALA A 344 31.04 10.62 -8.18
CA ALA A 344 30.76 11.82 -7.40
C ALA A 344 30.04 12.91 -8.21
N ARG A 345 30.45 13.15 -9.47
CA ARG A 345 29.78 14.13 -10.33
C ARG A 345 28.32 13.77 -10.59
N ARG A 346 27.99 12.48 -10.75
CA ARG A 346 26.60 12.00 -10.88
C ARG A 346 25.78 12.26 -9.62
N VAL A 347 26.35 12.06 -8.43
CA VAL A 347 25.72 12.41 -7.15
C VAL A 347 25.45 13.91 -7.10
N GLN A 348 26.43 14.74 -7.47
CA GLN A 348 26.27 16.19 -7.52
C GLN A 348 25.13 16.62 -8.47
N TYR A 349 25.05 16.07 -9.69
CA TYR A 349 23.96 16.39 -10.62
C TYR A 349 22.59 16.00 -10.10
N HIS A 350 22.45 14.82 -9.46
CA HIS A 350 21.18 14.42 -8.86
C HIS A 350 20.78 15.34 -7.70
N LEU A 351 21.73 15.69 -6.82
CA LEU A 351 21.47 16.61 -5.71
C LEU A 351 21.02 17.98 -6.23
N GLU A 352 21.74 18.54 -7.20
CA GLU A 352 21.42 19.85 -7.78
C GLU A 352 20.08 19.85 -8.50
N GLN A 353 19.76 18.79 -9.25
CA GLN A 353 18.44 18.63 -9.85
C GLN A 353 17.35 18.63 -8.78
N MET A 354 17.52 17.86 -7.70
CA MET A 354 16.52 17.80 -6.61
C MET A 354 16.34 19.15 -5.91
N LEU A 355 17.42 19.89 -5.68
CA LEU A 355 17.36 21.25 -5.10
C LEU A 355 16.54 22.19 -6.00
N LEU A 356 16.72 22.11 -7.31
CA LEU A 356 16.01 22.94 -8.28
C LEU A 356 14.57 22.47 -8.55
N ASP A 357 14.25 21.20 -8.29
CA ASP A 357 12.88 20.68 -8.35
C ASP A 357 11.98 21.31 -7.25
N PHE A 358 12.56 21.74 -6.12
CA PHE A 358 11.86 22.42 -5.02
C PHE A 358 11.83 23.95 -5.11
N ASP A 359 12.79 24.58 -5.79
CA ASP A 359 12.88 26.05 -5.90
C ASP A 359 11.84 26.58 -6.91
N ASP A 360 11.41 27.82 -6.76
CA ASP A 360 10.53 28.48 -7.74
C ASP A 360 11.30 29.04 -8.95
N LEU A 361 12.62 29.15 -8.89
CA LEU A 361 13.49 29.78 -9.88
C LEU A 361 13.07 31.21 -10.23
N ALA A 362 12.47 31.96 -9.29
CA ALA A 362 12.12 33.37 -9.47
C ALA A 362 13.34 34.24 -9.83
N ALA A 363 14.55 33.80 -9.45
CA ALA A 363 15.80 34.31 -9.98
C ALA A 363 16.75 33.13 -10.31
N PRO A 364 17.72 33.30 -11.22
CA PRO A 364 18.69 32.25 -11.54
C PRO A 364 19.43 31.73 -10.31
N ARG A 365 19.59 30.40 -10.24
CA ARG A 365 20.28 29.68 -9.16
C ARG A 365 21.58 29.11 -9.68
N ARG A 366 22.70 29.71 -9.28
CA ARG A 366 24.03 29.14 -9.55
C ARG A 366 24.38 28.15 -8.44
N LEU A 367 24.26 26.85 -8.75
CA LEU A 367 24.73 25.79 -7.87
C LEU A 367 26.22 25.49 -8.16
N ALA A 368 26.73 24.29 -7.86
CA ALA A 368 28.15 24.00 -8.12
C ALA A 368 28.43 23.65 -9.58
N LEU A 369 27.62 22.80 -10.21
CA LEU A 369 27.76 22.40 -11.62
C LEU A 369 26.59 22.81 -12.50
N THR A 370 25.45 23.13 -11.89
CA THR A 370 24.19 23.41 -12.58
C THR A 370 23.74 24.85 -12.39
N LEU A 371 23.33 25.49 -13.48
CA LEU A 371 22.59 26.75 -13.46
C LEU A 371 21.10 26.48 -13.61
N GLY A 372 20.33 26.77 -12.57
CA GLY A 372 18.88 26.81 -12.56
C GLY A 372 18.34 28.15 -13.08
N LEU A 373 17.43 28.18 -14.03
CA LEU A 373 16.81 29.44 -14.47
C LEU A 373 15.42 29.29 -15.07
N ARG A 374 14.67 30.39 -15.09
CA ARG A 374 13.48 30.53 -15.94
C ARG A 374 13.87 31.15 -17.28
N VAL A 375 13.29 30.66 -18.37
CA VAL A 375 13.51 31.17 -19.73
C VAL A 375 12.16 31.52 -20.34
N ASP A 376 11.97 32.76 -20.81
CA ASP A 376 10.76 33.13 -21.54
C ASP A 376 10.76 32.40 -22.90
N ALA A 377 9.86 31.45 -23.05
CA ALA A 377 9.71 30.63 -24.24
C ALA A 377 9.40 31.47 -25.49
N ARG A 378 8.75 32.63 -25.35
CA ARG A 378 8.39 33.50 -26.49
C ARG A 378 9.55 34.35 -26.97
N ASN A 379 10.47 34.69 -26.08
CA ASN A 379 11.62 35.50 -26.41
C ASN A 379 12.84 35.13 -25.56
N PRO A 380 13.44 33.95 -25.81
CA PRO A 380 14.59 33.52 -25.03
C PRO A 380 15.79 34.42 -25.30
N ALA A 381 16.46 34.86 -24.24
CA ALA A 381 17.74 35.57 -24.32
C ALA A 381 18.90 34.56 -24.39
N ALA A 382 20.02 34.95 -24.98
CA ALA A 382 21.24 34.16 -24.86
C ALA A 382 21.67 34.09 -23.38
N THR A 383 22.11 32.92 -22.93
CA THR A 383 22.55 32.67 -21.56
C THR A 383 24.03 32.36 -21.55
N GLU A 384 24.84 33.27 -21.01
CA GLU A 384 26.25 33.00 -20.71
C GLU A 384 26.35 32.19 -19.42
N LEU A 385 27.10 31.08 -19.46
CA LEU A 385 27.28 30.25 -18.29
C LEU A 385 28.40 30.81 -17.40
N PRO A 386 28.15 30.95 -16.09
CA PRO A 386 29.21 31.26 -15.15
C PRO A 386 30.30 30.19 -15.17
N GLU A 387 31.54 30.60 -14.87
CA GLU A 387 32.66 29.67 -14.76
C GLU A 387 32.37 28.51 -13.79
N GLY A 388 32.71 27.29 -14.20
CA GLY A 388 32.49 26.05 -13.43
C GLY A 388 31.13 25.37 -13.64
N ILE A 389 30.17 26.04 -14.29
CA ILE A 389 28.88 25.43 -14.65
C ILE A 389 29.02 24.69 -15.98
N ASP A 390 28.55 23.44 -16.02
CA ASP A 390 28.49 22.63 -17.23
C ASP A 390 27.13 21.95 -17.47
N GLN A 391 26.14 22.28 -16.65
CA GLN A 391 24.76 21.85 -16.81
C GLN A 391 23.79 23.02 -16.65
N ILE A 392 22.73 23.01 -17.45
CA ILE A 392 21.56 23.86 -17.26
C ILE A 392 20.39 23.00 -16.83
N TYR A 393 19.60 23.54 -15.90
CA TYR A 393 18.27 23.10 -15.57
C TYR A 393 17.35 24.31 -15.72
N ALA A 394 16.38 24.26 -16.63
CA ALA A 394 15.57 25.43 -16.94
C ALA A 394 14.08 25.13 -16.99
N TRP A 395 13.30 26.08 -16.47
CA TRP A 395 11.86 26.14 -16.66
C TRP A 395 11.57 27.04 -17.85
N LEU A 396 10.98 26.48 -18.90
CA LEU A 396 10.49 27.24 -20.03
C LEU A 396 9.15 27.84 -19.64
N MET A 397 9.08 29.17 -19.59
CA MET A 397 7.95 29.93 -19.07
C MET A 397 7.16 30.58 -20.19
N ARG A 398 5.83 30.61 -20.07
CA ARG A 398 4.93 31.43 -20.89
C ARG A 398 3.81 31.98 -20.03
N ASP A 399 3.61 33.31 -20.07
CA ASP A 399 2.53 33.97 -19.32
C ASP A 399 2.44 33.53 -17.84
N ALA A 400 3.61 33.40 -17.20
CA ALA A 400 3.82 32.91 -15.83
C ALA A 400 3.52 31.42 -15.58
N GLN A 401 3.16 30.64 -16.60
CA GLN A 401 3.03 29.18 -16.54
C GLN A 401 4.32 28.48 -16.94
N ILE A 402 4.57 27.31 -16.35
CA ILE A 402 5.68 26.42 -16.72
C ILE A 402 5.21 25.54 -17.88
N GLU A 403 5.75 25.75 -19.07
CA GLU A 403 5.45 24.93 -20.25
C GLU A 403 6.27 23.63 -20.24
N ALA A 404 7.52 23.70 -19.79
CA ALA A 404 8.40 22.55 -19.72
C ALA A 404 9.56 22.75 -18.76
N ARG A 405 10.16 21.62 -18.34
CA ARG A 405 11.44 21.58 -17.63
C ARG A 405 12.46 20.87 -18.51
N VAL A 406 13.59 21.52 -18.78
CA VAL A 406 14.67 20.97 -19.60
C VAL A 406 15.97 20.90 -18.81
N GLN A 407 16.75 19.85 -19.03
CA GLN A 407 18.05 19.68 -18.39
C GLN A 407 19.05 19.12 -19.39
N PHE A 408 20.17 19.80 -19.58
CA PHE A 408 21.19 19.40 -20.57
C PHE A 408 22.59 19.92 -20.19
N GLY A 409 23.61 19.18 -20.63
CA GLY A 409 25.01 19.59 -20.47
C GLY A 409 25.41 20.62 -21.52
N VAL A 410 26.28 21.55 -21.15
CA VAL A 410 26.67 22.67 -22.01
C VAL A 410 28.03 23.22 -21.60
N LEU A 411 28.83 23.64 -22.59
CA LEU A 411 30.10 24.34 -22.38
C LEU A 411 30.01 25.71 -23.08
N GLY A 412 30.11 26.80 -22.33
CA GLY A 412 30.17 28.16 -22.90
C GLY A 412 28.83 28.90 -22.89
N THR A 413 28.33 29.37 -24.04
CA THR A 413 27.12 30.19 -24.11
C THR A 413 25.97 29.42 -24.75
N VAL A 414 24.80 29.39 -24.12
CA VAL A 414 23.57 28.97 -24.80
C VAL A 414 23.04 30.14 -25.60
N ALA A 415 23.34 30.14 -26.88
CA ALA A 415 22.86 31.14 -27.80
C ALA A 415 21.32 31.10 -27.91
N ARG A 416 20.74 32.25 -28.29
CA ARG A 416 19.28 32.39 -28.51
C ARG A 416 18.70 31.30 -29.41
N HIS A 417 19.40 30.88 -30.46
CA HIS A 417 18.92 29.84 -31.38
C HIS A 417 18.82 28.47 -30.70
N HIS A 418 19.76 28.09 -29.82
CA HIS A 418 19.67 26.84 -29.05
C HIS A 418 18.46 26.85 -28.10
N TRP A 419 18.16 27.98 -27.47
CA TRP A 419 16.96 28.10 -26.67
C TRP A 419 15.68 28.00 -27.50
N ILE A 420 15.67 28.58 -28.71
CA ILE A 420 14.54 28.44 -29.64
C ILE A 420 14.37 26.98 -30.05
N GLU A 421 15.43 26.26 -30.39
CA GLU A 421 15.41 24.83 -30.72
C GLU A 421 14.90 23.97 -29.55
N LEU A 422 15.40 24.24 -28.33
CA LEU A 422 14.95 23.54 -27.12
C LEU A 422 13.48 23.83 -26.82
N THR A 423 13.04 25.08 -27.00
CA THR A 423 11.65 25.49 -26.77
C THR A 423 10.72 24.90 -27.82
N ALA A 424 11.14 24.82 -29.07
CA ALA A 424 10.42 24.17 -30.17
C ALA A 424 10.17 22.67 -29.93
N ASN A 425 11.02 22.01 -29.15
CA ASN A 425 10.83 20.60 -28.77
C ASN A 425 9.76 20.38 -27.68
N VAL A 426 9.30 21.43 -26.99
CA VAL A 426 8.39 21.32 -25.83
C VAL A 426 7.18 22.26 -25.87
N VAL A 427 7.23 23.32 -26.67
CA VAL A 427 6.15 24.28 -26.92
C VAL A 427 5.69 24.13 -28.37
N ALA A 428 4.38 24.07 -28.60
CA ALA A 428 3.82 23.79 -29.91
C ALA A 428 4.24 24.84 -30.98
N PRO A 429 4.59 24.43 -32.23
CA PRO A 429 5.17 25.31 -33.24
C PRO A 429 4.29 26.48 -33.70
N ASP A 430 2.97 26.37 -33.53
CA ASP A 430 1.98 27.41 -33.81
C ASP A 430 2.12 28.63 -32.87
N GLN A 431 2.90 28.51 -31.79
CA GLN A 431 3.00 29.51 -30.72
C GLN A 431 4.40 30.10 -30.54
N LEU A 432 5.36 29.73 -31.38
CA LEU A 432 6.70 30.33 -31.47
C LEU A 432 6.76 31.25 -32.70
N THR A 433 7.19 32.50 -32.51
CA THR A 433 7.43 33.42 -33.63
C THR A 433 8.60 32.95 -34.48
N ARG A 434 8.26 32.13 -35.48
CA ARG A 434 8.94 31.66 -36.69
C ARG A 434 10.46 31.83 -36.79
N GLY A 435 11.12 30.70 -36.98
CA GLY A 435 12.43 30.63 -37.62
C GLY A 435 13.12 29.26 -37.61
N SER A 436 12.41 28.15 -37.84
CA SER A 436 13.06 26.86 -38.14
C SER A 436 12.89 26.51 -39.62
N ASP A 437 13.98 26.03 -40.22
CA ASP A 437 14.07 25.61 -41.63
C ASP A 437 13.03 24.50 -41.92
N PRO A 438 12.06 24.75 -42.83
CA PRO A 438 10.98 23.83 -43.16
C PRO A 438 11.43 22.49 -43.73
N ASP A 439 12.69 22.33 -44.15
CA ASP A 439 13.15 21.08 -44.77
C ASP A 439 13.99 20.18 -43.84
N SER A 440 14.27 20.64 -42.62
CA SER A 440 14.99 19.87 -41.59
C SER A 440 14.18 18.68 -41.04
N HIS A 441 14.87 17.64 -40.55
CA HIS A 441 14.25 16.47 -39.92
C HIS A 441 13.34 16.85 -38.74
N PHE A 442 13.74 17.85 -37.94
CA PHE A 442 12.95 18.36 -36.81
C PHE A 442 11.80 19.28 -37.24
N GLY A 443 11.95 20.08 -38.31
CA GLY A 443 10.85 20.86 -38.89
C GLY A 443 9.74 20.01 -39.54
N LYS A 444 10.06 18.76 -39.93
CA LYS A 444 9.06 17.76 -40.35
C LYS A 444 8.30 17.16 -39.16
N LEU A 445 8.97 16.91 -38.03
CA LEU A 445 8.37 16.48 -36.75
C LEU A 445 7.42 17.53 -36.16
N GLU A 446 7.84 18.80 -36.16
CA GLU A 446 7.02 19.94 -35.69
C GLU A 446 5.68 20.03 -36.43
N ARG A 447 5.67 19.86 -37.76
CA ARG A 447 4.43 19.88 -38.56
C ARG A 447 3.49 18.71 -38.27
N LEU A 448 4.03 17.56 -37.90
CA LEU A 448 3.25 16.36 -37.54
C LEU A 448 2.68 16.46 -36.12
N ALA A 449 3.45 17.01 -35.17
CA ALA A 449 3.00 17.28 -33.81
C ALA A 449 1.95 18.41 -33.75
N ALA A 450 2.14 19.49 -34.50
CA ALA A 450 1.16 20.59 -34.58
C ALA A 450 -0.18 20.13 -35.19
N LYS A 451 -0.16 19.34 -36.28
CA LYS A 451 -1.37 18.74 -36.88
C LYS A 451 -2.11 17.80 -35.90
N ALA A 452 -1.38 17.12 -35.02
CA ALA A 452 -1.95 16.26 -33.99
C ALA A 452 -2.74 17.05 -32.94
N VAL A 453 -2.12 18.13 -32.45
CA VAL A 453 -2.68 19.00 -31.40
C VAL A 453 -3.91 19.75 -31.93
N GLU A 454 -3.90 20.14 -33.20
CA GLU A 454 -5.04 20.79 -33.87
C GLU A 454 -6.24 19.84 -34.00
N LEU A 455 -6.02 18.56 -34.31
CA LEU A 455 -7.05 17.50 -34.36
C LEU A 455 -7.69 17.22 -32.98
N VAL A 456 -6.91 17.39 -31.90
CA VAL A 456 -7.35 17.18 -30.52
C VAL A 456 -8.17 18.37 -30.00
N ARG A 457 -7.82 19.59 -30.41
CA ARG A 457 -8.57 20.80 -30.04
C ARG A 457 -9.95 20.85 -30.71
N SER A 458 -10.13 20.24 -31.89
CA SER A 458 -11.41 20.24 -32.61
C SER A 458 -12.47 19.26 -32.09
N ASN A 459 -12.11 18.32 -31.20
CA ASN A 459 -13.03 17.28 -30.65
C ASN A 459 -13.26 17.41 -29.13
N ALA A 460 -13.12 18.61 -28.56
CA ALA A 460 -13.20 18.82 -27.11
C ALA A 460 -14.64 18.84 -26.58
N GLU A 461 -15.01 17.86 -25.75
CA GLU A 461 -16.00 18.03 -24.68
C GLU A 461 -15.31 18.17 -23.31
N PRO A 462 -15.90 18.89 -22.35
CA PRO A 462 -15.29 19.15 -21.04
C PRO A 462 -15.33 17.90 -20.15
N THR A 463 -14.28 17.68 -19.36
CA THR A 463 -14.25 16.60 -18.35
C THR A 463 -13.79 17.11 -16.99
N GLU A 464 -14.58 16.77 -15.97
CA GLU A 464 -14.24 16.83 -14.55
C GLU A 464 -13.30 15.67 -14.15
N PRO A 465 -12.47 15.85 -13.11
CA PRO A 465 -11.58 14.80 -12.63
C PRO A 465 -12.36 13.64 -11.99
N PRO A 466 -11.96 12.38 -12.21
CA PRO A 466 -12.63 11.22 -11.61
C PRO A 466 -12.39 11.16 -10.09
N PRO A 467 -13.39 10.70 -9.31
CA PRO A 467 -13.27 10.57 -7.86
C PRO A 467 -12.26 9.47 -7.49
N ALA A 468 -11.55 9.72 -6.39
CA ALA A 468 -10.59 8.78 -5.83
C ALA A 468 -11.23 7.42 -5.50
N LEU A 469 -10.55 6.36 -5.90
CA LEU A 469 -10.91 4.98 -5.63
C LEU A 469 -10.88 4.68 -4.13
N ARG A 470 -12.08 4.50 -3.55
CA ARG A 470 -12.23 3.96 -2.20
C ARG A 470 -11.98 2.45 -2.22
N HIS A 471 -10.83 2.04 -1.73
CA HIS A 471 -10.57 0.63 -1.43
C HIS A 471 -11.28 0.24 -0.13
N ALA A 472 -12.42 -0.43 -0.26
CA ALA A 472 -13.00 -1.18 0.85
C ALA A 472 -12.22 -2.50 1.02
N ARG A 473 -11.67 -2.74 2.22
CA ARG A 473 -11.23 -4.07 2.66
C ARG A 473 -11.66 -4.31 4.11
N ALA A 474 -12.23 -5.49 4.29
CA ALA A 474 -12.79 -6.07 5.50
C ALA A 474 -12.18 -7.48 5.71
N GLY A 475 -11.95 -7.85 6.97
CA GLY A 475 -11.59 -9.16 7.58
C GLY A 475 -10.10 -9.30 7.98
N ASP A 476 -9.63 -9.67 9.19
CA ASP A 476 -10.19 -10.21 10.47
C ASP A 476 -9.09 -10.07 11.60
N ARG A 477 -9.33 -9.46 12.79
CA ARG A 477 -9.57 -9.98 14.21
C ARG A 477 -8.33 -10.43 15.04
N ARG A 478 -8.20 -10.35 16.39
CA ARG A 478 -8.90 -9.81 17.62
C ARG A 478 -7.90 -9.98 18.81
N ASP A 479 -7.80 -9.13 19.85
CA ASP A 479 -8.79 -8.82 20.90
C ASP A 479 -8.30 -7.63 21.77
N ASN A 480 -9.16 -6.78 22.38
CA ASN A 480 -9.93 -7.13 23.59
C ASN A 480 -11.29 -6.40 23.72
N ASP A 481 -11.83 -5.81 22.65
CA ASP A 481 -13.24 -5.38 22.62
C ASP A 481 -13.91 -5.75 21.29
N ARG A 482 -14.49 -6.96 21.28
CA ARG A 482 -15.27 -7.49 20.16
C ARG A 482 -16.42 -6.57 19.76
N THR A 483 -16.98 -5.81 20.70
CA THR A 483 -18.04 -4.82 20.47
C THR A 483 -17.54 -3.68 19.58
N SER A 484 -16.40 -3.08 19.91
CA SER A 484 -15.79 -1.99 19.12
C SER A 484 -15.42 -2.45 17.70
N PHE A 485 -14.86 -3.66 17.57
CA PHE A 485 -14.57 -4.26 16.26
C PHE A 485 -15.83 -4.30 15.37
N TRP A 486 -16.93 -4.85 15.88
CA TRP A 486 -18.15 -4.98 15.09
C TRP A 486 -18.85 -3.64 14.85
N ASN A 487 -18.83 -2.71 15.82
CA ASN A 487 -19.31 -1.35 15.61
C ASN A 487 -18.58 -0.66 14.44
N GLY A 488 -17.28 -0.93 14.24
CA GLY A 488 -16.52 -0.45 13.09
C GLY A 488 -17.03 -0.99 11.75
N TYR A 489 -17.39 -2.28 11.68
CA TYR A 489 -18.01 -2.86 10.47
C TYR A 489 -19.36 -2.21 10.18
N PHE A 490 -20.19 -2.05 11.20
CA PHE A 490 -21.51 -1.43 11.08
C PHE A 490 -21.46 0.11 11.01
N ALA A 491 -20.28 0.74 10.99
CA ALA A 491 -20.16 2.16 10.68
C ALA A 491 -20.64 2.49 9.25
N THR A 492 -20.59 1.49 8.36
CA THR A 492 -21.26 1.54 7.05
C THR A 492 -22.57 0.78 7.13
N GLU A 493 -23.65 1.33 6.58
CA GLU A 493 -24.93 0.62 6.43
C GLU A 493 -24.80 -0.49 5.39
N ASP A 494 -25.43 -1.62 5.67
CA ASP A 494 -25.38 -2.82 4.84
C ASP A 494 -23.96 -3.21 4.39
N PRO A 495 -23.03 -3.50 5.34
CA PRO A 495 -21.61 -3.69 5.02
C PRO A 495 -21.33 -4.93 4.15
N TRP A 496 -22.30 -5.84 4.02
CA TRP A 496 -22.17 -7.08 3.25
C TRP A 496 -23.15 -7.18 2.07
N ASN A 497 -23.93 -6.14 1.77
CA ASN A 497 -24.98 -6.16 0.74
C ASN A 497 -25.99 -7.30 0.96
N TYR A 498 -26.59 -7.33 2.15
CA TYR A 498 -27.64 -8.27 2.58
C TYR A 498 -28.84 -8.26 1.63
N GLY A 499 -29.06 -7.17 0.88
CA GLY A 499 -30.08 -7.07 -0.16
C GLY A 499 -29.76 -7.84 -1.46
N SER A 500 -28.56 -8.38 -1.63
CA SER A 500 -28.17 -9.10 -2.84
C SER A 500 -29.03 -10.35 -3.04
N SER A 501 -29.24 -10.73 -4.30
CA SER A 501 -30.02 -11.93 -4.65
C SER A 501 -29.45 -13.21 -4.02
N TYR A 502 -28.13 -13.27 -3.83
CA TYR A 502 -27.43 -14.38 -3.17
C TYR A 502 -27.78 -14.49 -1.68
N GLU A 503 -27.75 -13.38 -0.95
CA GLU A 503 -28.12 -13.37 0.47
C GLU A 503 -29.63 -13.63 0.66
N GLN A 504 -30.48 -13.07 -0.20
CA GLN A 504 -31.93 -13.32 -0.15
C GLN A 504 -32.29 -14.79 -0.40
N GLU A 505 -31.71 -15.45 -1.41
CA GLU A 505 -31.91 -16.89 -1.60
C GLU A 505 -31.44 -17.68 -0.37
N LYS A 506 -30.29 -17.32 0.22
CA LYS A 506 -29.78 -17.98 1.42
C LYS A 506 -30.76 -17.84 2.59
N TYR A 507 -31.41 -16.68 2.75
CA TYR A 507 -32.45 -16.48 3.77
C TYR A 507 -33.70 -17.33 3.50
N GLU A 508 -34.16 -17.42 2.25
CA GLU A 508 -35.28 -18.30 1.88
C GLU A 508 -34.97 -19.76 2.24
N ARG A 509 -33.76 -20.25 1.92
CA ARG A 509 -33.32 -21.61 2.28
C ARG A 509 -33.23 -21.84 3.78
N GLN A 510 -32.84 -20.81 4.53
CA GLN A 510 -32.80 -20.86 5.99
C GLN A 510 -34.20 -20.97 6.60
N LEU A 511 -35.23 -20.42 5.96
CA LEU A 511 -36.63 -20.61 6.37
C LEU A 511 -37.16 -22.01 5.99
N GLU A 512 -36.75 -22.57 4.84
CA GLU A 512 -37.15 -23.91 4.39
C GLU A 512 -36.77 -25.02 5.38
N ILE A 513 -35.67 -24.85 6.13
CA ILE A 513 -35.15 -25.85 7.06
C ILE A 513 -35.72 -25.72 8.48
N LEU A 514 -36.60 -24.76 8.77
CA LEU A 514 -37.16 -24.60 10.11
C LEU A 514 -37.90 -25.87 10.58
N PRO A 515 -37.91 -26.17 11.90
CA PRO A 515 -38.62 -27.34 12.43
C PRO A 515 -40.13 -27.25 12.13
N ALA A 516 -40.74 -28.40 11.87
CA ALA A 516 -42.18 -28.47 11.64
C ALA A 516 -42.95 -28.27 12.97
N GLY A 517 -44.03 -27.49 12.91
CA GLY A 517 -44.87 -27.21 14.08
C GLY A 517 -44.78 -25.74 14.52
N HIS A 518 -45.36 -25.44 15.68
CA HIS A 518 -45.31 -24.10 16.26
C HIS A 518 -44.00 -23.89 17.02
N ILE A 519 -43.30 -22.81 16.74
CA ILE A 519 -42.08 -22.39 17.44
C ILE A 519 -42.49 -21.24 18.35
N ASP A 520 -42.50 -21.44 19.67
CA ASP A 520 -42.96 -20.41 20.61
C ASP A 520 -41.84 -19.40 20.88
N ARG A 521 -40.67 -19.87 21.34
CA ARG A 521 -39.53 -18.99 21.70
C ARG A 521 -38.32 -19.22 20.80
N ALA A 522 -37.89 -18.19 20.10
CA ALA A 522 -36.71 -18.22 19.25
C ALA A 522 -35.66 -17.16 19.66
N LEU A 523 -34.38 -17.49 19.50
CA LEU A 523 -33.23 -16.60 19.69
C LEU A 523 -32.43 -16.51 18.40
N GLU A 524 -32.26 -15.31 17.85
CA GLU A 524 -31.36 -15.03 16.74
C GLU A 524 -30.08 -14.38 17.27
N LEU A 525 -28.95 -15.05 17.07
CA LEU A 525 -27.61 -14.58 17.42
C LEU A 525 -26.96 -13.94 16.20
N ALA A 526 -26.35 -12.78 16.40
CA ALA A 526 -25.77 -11.96 15.34
C ALA A 526 -26.80 -11.61 14.24
N CYS A 527 -27.93 -11.03 14.65
CA CYS A 527 -28.99 -10.62 13.74
C CYS A 527 -28.58 -9.51 12.77
N ALA A 528 -27.39 -8.93 12.97
CA ALA A 528 -26.88 -7.80 12.22
C ALA A 528 -27.91 -6.67 12.19
N GLU A 529 -28.18 -6.09 11.02
CA GLU A 529 -29.17 -5.03 10.86
C GLU A 529 -30.62 -5.57 10.75
N GLY A 530 -30.90 -6.83 11.09
CA GLY A 530 -32.27 -7.35 11.17
C GLY A 530 -32.93 -7.70 9.83
N HIS A 531 -32.13 -7.90 8.77
CA HIS A 531 -32.65 -8.34 7.46
C HIS A 531 -33.32 -9.72 7.54
N PHE A 532 -32.68 -10.69 8.19
CA PHE A 532 -33.25 -12.01 8.39
C PHE A 532 -34.30 -12.02 9.51
N THR A 533 -34.08 -11.26 10.59
CA THR A 533 -35.05 -11.07 11.68
C THR A 533 -36.44 -10.75 11.19
N ARG A 534 -36.57 -9.83 10.22
CA ARG A 534 -37.86 -9.46 9.61
C ARG A 534 -38.55 -10.62 8.90
N GLN A 535 -37.78 -11.56 8.34
CA GLN A 535 -38.31 -12.73 7.65
C GLN A 535 -38.61 -13.88 8.62
N LEU A 536 -37.86 -13.99 9.71
CA LEU A 536 -38.03 -15.02 10.74
C LEU A 536 -39.19 -14.70 11.70
N SER A 537 -39.42 -13.42 12.02
CA SER A 537 -40.44 -13.01 13.00
C SER A 537 -41.85 -13.55 12.73
N PRO A 538 -42.36 -13.67 11.49
CA PRO A 538 -43.70 -14.23 11.24
C PRO A 538 -43.79 -15.74 11.47
N CYS A 539 -42.67 -16.44 11.59
CA CYS A 539 -42.61 -17.89 11.76
C CYS A 539 -42.60 -18.36 13.22
N VAL A 540 -42.50 -17.43 14.18
CA VAL A 540 -42.30 -17.73 15.61
C VAL A 540 -43.24 -16.93 16.51
N GLY A 541 -43.56 -17.45 17.69
CA GLY A 541 -44.41 -16.78 18.68
C GLY A 541 -43.75 -15.54 19.27
N HIS A 542 -42.49 -15.66 19.68
CA HIS A 542 -41.65 -14.59 20.23
C HIS A 542 -40.19 -14.76 19.80
N LEU A 543 -39.58 -13.70 19.28
CA LEU A 543 -38.20 -13.69 18.78
C LEU A 543 -37.35 -12.72 19.60
N THR A 544 -36.27 -13.21 20.21
CA THR A 544 -35.22 -12.35 20.73
C THR A 544 -34.10 -12.25 19.69
N ALA A 545 -33.93 -11.09 19.06
CA ALA A 545 -32.88 -10.82 18.10
C ALA A 545 -31.72 -10.08 18.78
N THR A 546 -30.51 -10.62 18.65
CA THR A 546 -29.34 -10.09 19.33
C THR A 546 -28.15 -9.92 18.41
N ASP A 547 -27.36 -8.89 18.69
CA ASP A 547 -26.07 -8.64 18.06
C ASP A 547 -25.15 -8.02 19.09
N ILE A 548 -23.85 -8.22 18.93
CA ILE A 548 -22.85 -7.60 19.78
C ILE A 548 -22.70 -6.10 19.48
N SER A 549 -23.08 -5.67 18.27
CA SER A 549 -23.07 -4.26 17.86
C SER A 549 -24.37 -3.55 18.22
N ALA A 550 -24.27 -2.50 19.05
CA ALA A 550 -25.41 -1.64 19.37
C ALA A 550 -25.94 -0.91 18.11
N ILE A 551 -25.05 -0.57 17.17
CA ILE A 551 -25.41 0.09 15.90
C ILE A 551 -26.27 -0.84 15.05
N ALA A 552 -25.90 -2.12 14.98
CA ALA A 552 -26.65 -3.13 14.24
C ALA A 552 -28.05 -3.32 14.84
N ILE A 553 -28.14 -3.39 16.17
CA ILE A 553 -29.41 -3.48 16.91
C ILE A 553 -30.33 -2.28 16.68
N GLU A 554 -29.79 -1.06 16.67
CA GLU A 554 -30.59 0.15 16.39
C GLU A 554 -31.24 0.06 15.00
N ARG A 555 -30.46 -0.29 13.98
CA ARG A 555 -30.97 -0.48 12.61
C ARG A 555 -31.94 -1.65 12.50
N ALA A 556 -31.69 -2.75 13.21
CA ALA A 556 -32.61 -3.89 13.27
C ALA A 556 -33.97 -3.49 13.85
N ARG A 557 -33.96 -2.69 14.93
CA ARG A 557 -35.18 -2.16 15.56
C ARG A 557 -35.96 -1.25 14.62
N GLU A 558 -35.28 -0.38 13.88
CA GLU A 558 -35.93 0.48 12.88
C GLU A 558 -36.57 -0.35 11.76
N ARG A 559 -35.80 -1.31 11.22
CA ARG A 559 -36.19 -2.17 10.10
C ARG A 559 -37.32 -3.14 10.45
N CYS A 560 -37.47 -3.49 11.72
CA CYS A 560 -38.51 -4.38 12.24
C CYS A 560 -39.52 -3.66 13.14
N SER A 561 -39.67 -2.34 13.00
CA SER A 561 -40.51 -1.51 13.87
C SER A 561 -42.01 -1.87 13.85
N ASP A 562 -42.46 -2.59 12.81
CA ASP A 562 -43.81 -3.12 12.65
C ASP A 562 -44.00 -4.54 13.25
N GLN A 563 -42.93 -5.18 13.75
CA GLN A 563 -42.96 -6.55 14.26
C GLN A 563 -43.16 -6.56 15.79
N SER A 564 -44.42 -6.73 16.22
CA SER A 564 -44.77 -6.67 17.66
C SER A 564 -44.25 -7.83 18.51
N ASN A 565 -43.78 -8.92 17.89
CA ASN A 565 -43.30 -10.13 18.56
C ASN A 565 -41.77 -10.24 18.65
N VAL A 566 -41.03 -9.17 18.33
CA VAL A 566 -39.57 -9.16 18.36
C VAL A 566 -39.04 -8.29 19.49
N GLU A 567 -38.12 -8.84 20.29
CA GLU A 567 -37.32 -8.13 21.27
C GLU A 567 -35.87 -8.04 20.80
N PHE A 568 -35.23 -6.88 21.00
CA PHE A 568 -33.86 -6.63 20.57
C PHE A 568 -32.90 -6.44 21.75
N GLY A 569 -31.74 -7.09 21.71
CA GLY A 569 -30.73 -7.01 22.77
C GLY A 569 -29.31 -6.95 22.24
N VAL A 570 -28.44 -6.22 22.95
CA VAL A 570 -26.99 -6.29 22.71
C VAL A 570 -26.44 -7.47 23.50
N LEU A 571 -25.80 -8.44 22.81
CA LEU A 571 -25.32 -9.68 23.41
C LEU A 571 -24.05 -10.15 22.70
N ASP A 572 -22.99 -10.42 23.47
CA ASP A 572 -21.81 -11.14 23.01
C ASP A 572 -21.99 -12.63 23.32
N PHE A 573 -22.32 -13.44 22.32
CA PHE A 573 -22.61 -14.86 22.56
C PHE A 573 -21.38 -15.69 22.92
N ASP A 574 -20.16 -15.14 22.87
CA ASP A 574 -18.96 -15.76 23.44
C ASP A 574 -18.84 -15.43 24.94
N ALA A 575 -19.00 -14.16 25.33
CA ALA A 575 -18.84 -13.71 26.71
C ALA A 575 -20.09 -13.91 27.61
N ASP A 576 -21.28 -13.70 27.07
CA ASP A 576 -22.53 -13.60 27.82
C ASP A 576 -23.28 -14.94 27.94
N THR A 577 -24.08 -15.09 29.00
CA THR A 577 -24.93 -16.29 29.14
C THR A 577 -26.13 -16.18 28.20
N LEU A 578 -26.41 -17.26 27.45
CA LEU A 578 -27.54 -17.30 26.53
C LEU A 578 -28.87 -17.50 27.27
N PRO A 579 -29.97 -16.83 26.84
CA PRO A 579 -31.30 -17.08 27.38
C PRO A 579 -31.73 -18.55 27.23
N GLY A 580 -32.22 -19.15 28.32
CA GLY A 580 -32.60 -20.57 28.35
C GLY A 580 -34.04 -20.85 27.91
N GLY A 581 -34.28 -22.11 27.52
CA GLY A 581 -35.60 -22.63 27.13
C GLY A 581 -36.04 -22.15 25.76
N MET A 582 -35.12 -22.12 24.79
CA MET A 582 -35.39 -21.77 23.39
C MET A 582 -35.84 -22.99 22.60
N ASP A 583 -36.93 -22.86 21.84
CA ASP A 583 -37.36 -23.89 20.88
C ASP A 583 -36.52 -23.84 19.60
N LEU A 584 -36.02 -22.65 19.26
CA LEU A 584 -35.15 -22.39 18.13
C LEU A 584 -34.02 -21.43 18.52
N ILE A 585 -32.78 -21.79 18.21
CA ILE A 585 -31.65 -20.84 18.17
C ILE A 585 -31.16 -20.75 16.74
N PHE A 586 -30.95 -19.53 16.26
CA PHE A 586 -30.45 -19.22 14.93
C PHE A 586 -29.10 -18.51 15.04
N CYS A 587 -28.06 -19.01 14.38
CA CYS A 587 -26.72 -18.40 14.39
C CYS A 587 -26.02 -18.70 13.07
N SER A 588 -26.13 -17.78 12.12
CA SER A 588 -25.61 -17.96 10.75
C SER A 588 -24.58 -16.90 10.41
N GLU A 589 -23.65 -17.24 9.51
CA GLU A 589 -22.65 -16.33 8.94
C GLU A 589 -21.73 -15.63 9.96
N VAL A 590 -21.69 -16.13 11.21
CA VAL A 590 -20.89 -15.55 12.31
C VAL A 590 -19.90 -16.51 12.98
N LEU A 591 -20.03 -17.84 12.83
CA LEU A 591 -19.16 -18.79 13.54
C LEU A 591 -17.76 -18.96 12.91
N TYR A 592 -17.59 -18.70 11.61
CA TYR A 592 -16.26 -18.72 10.95
C TYR A 592 -15.38 -17.51 11.29
N TYR A 593 -15.90 -16.63 12.14
CA TYR A 593 -15.33 -15.38 12.60
C TYR A 593 -14.79 -15.50 14.05
N LEU A 594 -14.91 -16.69 14.65
CA LEU A 594 -14.29 -17.04 15.92
C LEU A 594 -12.80 -17.28 15.74
N ASP A 595 -12.04 -17.14 16.82
CA ASP A 595 -10.57 -17.15 16.76
C ASP A 595 -10.05 -18.56 16.45
N ASP A 596 -10.70 -19.59 17.02
CA ASP A 596 -10.33 -20.98 16.82
C ASP A 596 -11.49 -21.97 17.05
N LEU A 597 -11.20 -23.27 16.84
CA LEU A 597 -12.16 -24.34 17.06
C LEU A 597 -12.42 -24.62 18.55
N ASP A 598 -11.55 -24.19 19.46
CA ASP A 598 -11.78 -24.35 20.91
C ASP A 598 -12.84 -23.36 21.40
N GLU A 599 -12.85 -22.15 20.87
CA GLU A 599 -13.91 -21.17 21.06
C GLU A 599 -15.25 -21.68 20.51
N LEU A 600 -15.24 -22.20 19.29
CA LEU A 600 -16.44 -22.80 18.70
C LEU A 600 -17.01 -23.93 19.58
N ARG A 601 -16.15 -24.79 20.15
CA ARG A 601 -16.59 -25.85 21.09
C ARG A 601 -17.22 -25.28 22.37
N ARG A 602 -16.73 -24.14 22.89
CA ARG A 602 -17.33 -23.48 24.05
C ARG A 602 -18.71 -22.92 23.72
N ILE A 603 -18.84 -22.25 22.59
CA ILE A 603 -20.11 -21.68 22.12
C ILE A 603 -21.13 -22.79 21.83
N ALA A 604 -20.72 -23.90 21.22
CA ALA A 604 -21.58 -25.04 20.97
C ALA A 604 -22.21 -25.59 22.26
N LYS A 605 -21.46 -25.65 23.37
CA LYS A 605 -22.00 -26.05 24.68
C LYS A 605 -23.02 -25.05 25.21
N LYS A 606 -22.76 -23.75 25.09
CA LYS A 606 -23.72 -22.69 25.49
C LYS A 606 -25.03 -22.80 24.72
N ILE A 607 -24.95 -23.11 23.42
CA ILE A 607 -26.12 -23.34 22.57
C ILE A 607 -26.91 -24.56 23.07
N VAL A 608 -26.25 -25.69 23.38
CA VAL A 608 -26.91 -26.86 23.97
C VAL A 608 -27.66 -26.47 25.24
N GLU A 609 -27.00 -25.75 26.15
CA GLU A 609 -27.57 -25.36 27.45
C GLU A 609 -28.81 -24.47 27.31
N ALA A 610 -28.81 -23.57 26.32
CA ALA A 610 -29.90 -22.63 26.05
C ALA A 610 -31.14 -23.26 25.39
N LEU A 611 -30.96 -24.30 24.57
CA LEU A 611 -32.07 -24.99 23.89
C LEU A 611 -32.97 -25.75 24.88
N ALA A 612 -34.28 -25.77 24.66
CA ALA A 612 -35.16 -26.73 25.35
C ALA A 612 -34.87 -28.17 24.87
N PRO A 613 -35.17 -29.22 25.66
CA PRO A 613 -35.15 -30.60 25.14
C PRO A 613 -36.05 -30.73 23.90
N GLY A 614 -35.51 -31.24 22.79
CA GLY A 614 -36.20 -31.26 21.49
C GLY A 614 -36.07 -29.98 20.65
N GLY A 615 -35.51 -28.90 21.22
CA GLY A 615 -35.28 -27.63 20.51
C GLY A 615 -34.25 -27.74 19.38
N SER A 616 -34.33 -26.84 18.41
CA SER A 616 -33.52 -26.85 17.19
C SER A 616 -32.48 -25.72 17.19
N PHE A 617 -31.29 -26.00 16.67
CA PHE A 617 -30.27 -25.01 16.35
C PHE A 617 -30.05 -24.98 14.84
N VAL A 618 -30.24 -23.82 14.21
CA VAL A 618 -30.03 -23.63 12.77
C VAL A 618 -28.84 -22.70 12.54
N THR A 619 -27.98 -23.11 11.62
CA THR A 619 -26.77 -22.36 11.26
C THR A 619 -26.46 -22.48 9.77
N ALA A 620 -26.05 -21.38 9.13
CA ALA A 620 -25.66 -21.31 7.73
C ALA A 620 -24.24 -20.77 7.61
N HIS A 621 -23.38 -21.48 6.88
CA HIS A 621 -21.99 -21.08 6.66
C HIS A 621 -21.47 -21.45 5.28
N ALA A 622 -20.52 -20.65 4.79
CA ALA A 622 -19.84 -20.85 3.53
C ALA A 622 -18.79 -21.97 3.58
N PHE A 623 -18.66 -22.73 2.50
CA PHE A 623 -17.53 -23.63 2.28
C PHE A 623 -16.27 -22.82 1.98
N VAL A 624 -15.18 -23.13 2.67
CA VAL A 624 -13.89 -22.46 2.47
C VAL A 624 -12.84 -23.48 2.06
N LEU A 625 -11.88 -23.06 1.24
CA LEU A 625 -10.83 -23.94 0.73
C LEU A 625 -9.83 -24.38 1.81
N ARG A 626 -9.82 -23.71 2.96
CA ARG A 626 -9.04 -24.15 4.13
C ARG A 626 -9.56 -25.48 4.69
N ASP A 627 -10.86 -25.72 4.64
CA ASP A 627 -11.45 -26.96 5.14
C ASP A 627 -11.26 -28.10 4.14
N ASP A 628 -11.59 -27.85 2.87
CA ASP A 628 -11.40 -28.81 1.78
C ASP A 628 -11.00 -28.08 0.49
N PRO A 629 -9.72 -28.15 0.07
CA PRO A 629 -9.26 -27.50 -1.15
C PRO A 629 -9.81 -28.17 -2.41
N LYS A 630 -10.37 -29.39 -2.35
CA LYS A 630 -10.85 -30.12 -3.54
C LYS A 630 -12.25 -29.70 -3.99
N ARG A 631 -12.98 -28.95 -3.16
CA ARG A 631 -14.35 -28.53 -3.43
C ARG A 631 -14.40 -27.05 -3.83
N THR A 632 -15.44 -26.64 -4.53
CA THR A 632 -15.76 -25.22 -4.72
C THR A 632 -15.85 -24.51 -3.36
N GLY A 633 -15.10 -23.45 -3.16
CA GLY A 633 -15.11 -22.77 -1.87
C GLY A 633 -14.50 -21.39 -1.92
N PHE A 634 -14.73 -20.64 -0.85
CA PHE A 634 -14.14 -19.33 -0.67
C PHE A 634 -12.66 -19.45 -0.27
N ASP A 635 -11.81 -18.64 -0.90
CA ASP A 635 -10.38 -18.51 -0.60
C ASP A 635 -10.17 -17.59 0.62
N TRP A 636 -10.72 -18.00 1.76
CA TRP A 636 -10.60 -17.32 3.04
C TRP A 636 -9.56 -18.01 3.93
N ASN A 637 -9.03 -17.25 4.88
CA ASN A 637 -8.02 -17.76 5.81
C ASN A 637 -8.59 -18.36 7.10
N THR A 638 -9.90 -18.33 7.28
CA THR A 638 -10.61 -18.90 8.44
C THR A 638 -11.06 -20.34 8.17
N PHE A 639 -11.43 -21.08 9.22
CA PHE A 639 -12.16 -22.34 9.06
C PHE A 639 -13.60 -22.03 8.61
N GLY A 640 -14.27 -22.97 7.95
CA GLY A 640 -15.59 -22.71 7.37
C GLY A 640 -16.62 -23.75 7.74
N ALA A 641 -17.61 -23.87 6.86
CA ALA A 641 -18.79 -24.70 7.05
C ALA A 641 -18.52 -26.15 7.45
N GLN A 642 -17.48 -26.77 6.90
CA GLN A 642 -17.21 -28.18 7.18
C GLN A 642 -16.65 -28.33 8.59
N ALA A 643 -15.64 -27.55 8.96
CA ALA A 643 -15.08 -27.57 10.31
C ALA A 643 -16.12 -27.18 11.37
N ILE A 644 -17.01 -26.24 11.05
CA ILE A 644 -18.12 -25.83 11.93
C ILE A 644 -19.08 -27.00 12.16
N SER A 645 -19.57 -27.61 11.08
CA SER A 645 -20.54 -28.71 11.16
C SER A 645 -19.96 -29.94 11.88
N GLU A 646 -18.70 -30.29 11.62
CA GLU A 646 -18.01 -31.38 12.30
C GLU A 646 -17.86 -31.11 13.80
N THR A 647 -17.52 -29.87 14.18
CA THR A 647 -17.40 -29.47 15.59
C THR A 647 -18.75 -29.51 16.31
N LEU A 648 -19.82 -29.01 15.68
CA LEU A 648 -21.17 -29.06 16.22
C LEU A 648 -21.69 -30.49 16.34
N SER A 649 -21.44 -31.34 15.34
CA SER A 649 -21.83 -32.76 15.34
C SER A 649 -21.09 -33.56 16.42
N ALA A 650 -19.86 -33.16 16.78
CA ALA A 650 -19.09 -33.76 17.85
C ALA A 650 -19.50 -33.26 19.25
N THR A 651 -20.39 -32.26 19.34
CA THR A 651 -20.81 -31.67 20.62
C THR A 651 -21.90 -32.54 21.26
N GLU A 652 -21.63 -33.02 22.48
CA GLU A 652 -22.59 -33.83 23.24
C GLU A 652 -23.92 -33.07 23.44
N GLY A 653 -25.02 -33.75 23.12
CA GLY A 653 -26.37 -33.20 23.23
C GLY A 653 -26.92 -32.55 21.97
N LEU A 654 -26.11 -32.32 20.92
CA LEU A 654 -26.58 -31.94 19.58
C LEU A 654 -26.49 -33.11 18.62
N VAL A 655 -27.50 -33.24 17.77
CA VAL A 655 -27.52 -34.19 16.65
C VAL A 655 -27.92 -33.45 15.39
N LEU A 656 -27.14 -33.60 14.31
CA LEU A 656 -27.53 -33.08 13.01
C LEU A 656 -28.78 -33.84 12.53
N GLU A 657 -29.84 -33.11 12.23
CA GLU A 657 -31.11 -33.70 11.79
C GLU A 657 -31.35 -33.48 10.29
N HIS A 658 -31.06 -32.28 9.80
CA HIS A 658 -31.24 -31.91 8.41
C HIS A 658 -30.12 -30.96 7.96
N SER A 659 -29.58 -31.18 6.77
CA SER A 659 -28.63 -30.28 6.10
C SER A 659 -29.07 -29.97 4.68
N ILE A 660 -29.11 -28.70 4.31
CA ILE A 660 -29.20 -28.25 2.91
C ILE A 660 -27.79 -27.83 2.48
N GLN A 661 -27.24 -28.47 1.46
CA GLN A 661 -25.89 -28.19 0.97
C GLN A 661 -25.91 -27.72 -0.49
N THR A 662 -25.21 -26.62 -0.74
CA THR A 662 -24.99 -26.08 -2.08
C THR A 662 -23.52 -26.19 -2.50
N GLU A 663 -23.15 -25.64 -3.65
CA GLU A 663 -21.74 -25.53 -4.04
C GLU A 663 -20.96 -24.54 -3.16
N LEU A 664 -21.62 -23.58 -2.50
CA LEU A 664 -20.96 -22.46 -1.82
C LEU A 664 -21.16 -22.43 -0.30
N TYR A 665 -22.27 -22.96 0.18
CA TYR A 665 -22.62 -22.92 1.60
C TYR A 665 -23.45 -24.14 1.99
N ARG A 666 -23.57 -24.38 3.29
CA ARG A 666 -24.54 -25.31 3.85
C ARG A 666 -25.34 -24.65 4.94
N ILE A 667 -26.54 -25.17 5.16
CA ILE A 667 -27.44 -24.80 6.25
C ILE A 667 -27.75 -26.07 7.01
N ASP A 668 -27.41 -26.09 8.29
CA ASP A 668 -27.59 -27.24 9.16
C ASP A 668 -28.63 -26.94 10.23
N ARG A 669 -29.58 -27.85 10.40
CA ARG A 669 -30.46 -27.93 11.57
C ARG A 669 -30.00 -29.07 12.47
N PHE A 670 -29.50 -28.70 13.62
CA PHE A 670 -29.23 -29.60 14.74
C PHE A 670 -30.43 -29.63 15.68
N ARG A 671 -30.58 -30.72 16.42
CA ARG A 671 -31.61 -30.88 17.45
C ARG A 671 -30.98 -31.28 18.77
N ARG A 672 -31.48 -30.70 19.87
CA ARG A 672 -31.13 -31.14 21.23
C ARG A 672 -31.92 -32.40 21.55
N LEU A 673 -31.23 -33.53 21.79
CA LEU A 673 -31.91 -34.78 22.14
C LEU A 673 -32.60 -34.69 23.51
N SER A 674 -33.80 -35.26 23.60
CA SER A 674 -34.44 -35.50 24.90
C SER A 674 -33.81 -36.70 25.62
N PRO A 675 -33.85 -36.75 26.97
CA PRO A 675 -33.33 -37.90 27.71
C PRO A 675 -33.96 -39.23 27.24
N GLY A 676 -33.12 -40.18 26.81
CA GLY A 676 -33.55 -41.50 26.33
C GLY A 676 -33.95 -41.56 24.85
N GLU A 677 -33.88 -40.45 24.12
CA GLU A 677 -34.13 -40.40 22.68
C GLU A 677 -32.91 -40.88 21.89
N VAL A 678 -33.14 -41.60 20.79
CA VAL A 678 -32.08 -42.11 19.91
C VAL A 678 -31.94 -41.20 18.70
N ALA A 679 -30.69 -40.82 18.39
CA ALA A 679 -30.36 -40.05 17.19
C ALA A 679 -30.79 -40.80 15.91
N THR A 680 -31.49 -40.12 15.02
CA THR A 680 -31.78 -40.62 13.66
C THR A 680 -30.68 -40.21 12.68
N GLU A 681 -30.57 -40.90 11.56
CA GLU A 681 -29.67 -40.47 10.48
C GLU A 681 -30.08 -39.08 9.95
N PRO A 682 -29.12 -38.18 9.69
CA PRO A 682 -29.40 -36.86 9.16
C PRO A 682 -29.92 -36.94 7.73
N ARG A 683 -30.95 -36.16 7.41
CA ARG A 683 -31.34 -35.90 6.02
C ARG A 683 -30.39 -34.88 5.40
N ILE A 684 -29.86 -35.16 4.21
CA ILE A 684 -28.99 -34.23 3.47
C ILE A 684 -29.59 -33.97 2.09
N ASP A 685 -29.97 -32.72 1.84
CA ASP A 685 -30.46 -32.27 0.53
C ASP A 685 -29.35 -31.49 -0.19
N HIS A 686 -29.02 -31.89 -1.43
CA HIS A 686 -28.06 -31.18 -2.28
C HIS A 686 -28.81 -30.32 -3.31
N LEU A 687 -28.64 -29.00 -3.23
CA LEU A 687 -29.36 -28.02 -4.05
C LEU A 687 -28.39 -27.04 -4.71
N PRO A 688 -28.64 -26.60 -5.95
CA PRO A 688 -27.80 -25.58 -6.59
C PRO A 688 -28.10 -24.18 -6.05
N VAL A 689 -27.10 -23.30 -6.07
CA VAL A 689 -27.32 -21.84 -5.92
C VAL A 689 -27.93 -21.28 -7.20
N ARG A 690 -29.10 -20.65 -7.12
CA ARG A 690 -29.80 -20.08 -8.29
C ARG A 690 -29.48 -18.61 -8.53
N ALA A 691 -29.13 -17.90 -7.48
CA ALA A 691 -28.83 -16.48 -7.49
C ALA A 691 -27.58 -16.22 -8.32
N ARG A 692 -27.66 -15.17 -9.15
CA ARG A 692 -26.49 -14.67 -9.87
C ARG A 692 -25.55 -14.01 -8.87
N LEU A 693 -24.32 -14.52 -8.78
CA LEU A 693 -23.30 -13.91 -7.94
C LEU A 693 -22.83 -12.57 -8.51
N GLU A 694 -22.76 -11.58 -7.64
CA GLU A 694 -22.05 -10.34 -7.92
C GLU A 694 -20.54 -10.58 -7.98
N ILE A 695 -19.84 -9.76 -8.76
CA ILE A 695 -18.39 -9.85 -8.96
C ILE A 695 -17.61 -9.80 -7.63
N GLY A 696 -18.10 -9.02 -6.65
CA GLY A 696 -17.47 -8.88 -5.34
C GLY A 696 -17.45 -10.17 -4.52
N VAL A 697 -18.46 -11.03 -4.70
CA VAL A 697 -18.55 -12.36 -4.11
C VAL A 697 -17.79 -13.37 -4.96
N ALA A 698 -18.06 -13.38 -6.28
CA ALA A 698 -17.47 -14.34 -7.22
C ALA A 698 -15.94 -14.38 -7.16
N ARG A 699 -15.27 -13.22 -7.05
CA ARG A 699 -13.80 -13.13 -6.95
C ARG A 699 -13.21 -13.87 -5.74
N LYS A 700 -13.99 -14.02 -4.67
CA LYS A 700 -13.56 -14.73 -3.46
C LYS A 700 -13.72 -16.25 -3.59
N VAL A 701 -14.39 -16.74 -4.64
CA VAL A 701 -14.66 -18.16 -4.86
C VAL A 701 -13.62 -18.76 -5.80
N VAL A 702 -13.21 -20.00 -5.50
CA VAL A 702 -12.48 -20.86 -6.44
C VAL A 702 -13.39 -22.00 -6.83
N TRP A 703 -13.83 -21.99 -8.09
CA TRP A 703 -14.76 -22.98 -8.63
C TRP A 703 -14.05 -24.29 -8.95
N GLY A 704 -14.63 -25.41 -8.50
CA GLY A 704 -14.06 -26.75 -8.71
C GLY A 704 -12.87 -27.09 -7.82
N GLY A 705 -12.54 -26.24 -6.85
CA GLY A 705 -11.45 -26.44 -5.90
C GLY A 705 -10.10 -25.85 -6.35
N ALA A 706 -9.20 -25.70 -5.38
CA ALA A 706 -7.84 -25.26 -5.58
C ALA A 706 -6.87 -26.44 -5.65
N ARG A 707 -6.04 -26.45 -6.69
CA ARG A 707 -4.86 -27.32 -6.80
C ARG A 707 -3.69 -26.77 -5.99
N ALA A 708 -3.59 -25.45 -5.88
CA ALA A 708 -2.63 -24.77 -5.02
C ALA A 708 -3.22 -23.46 -4.49
N LEU A 709 -3.15 -23.24 -3.18
CA LEU A 709 -3.62 -21.99 -2.58
C LEU A 709 -2.57 -20.90 -2.71
N ARG A 710 -3.01 -19.68 -3.05
CA ARG A 710 -2.13 -18.51 -3.20
C ARG A 710 -1.25 -18.29 -1.96
N ARG A 711 -1.82 -18.46 -0.76
CA ARG A 711 -1.10 -18.32 0.52
C ARG A 711 0.04 -19.33 0.68
N ASP A 712 -0.15 -20.56 0.21
CA ASP A 712 0.81 -21.63 0.39
C ASP A 712 1.97 -21.44 -0.59
N VAL A 713 1.66 -21.17 -1.87
CA VAL A 713 2.69 -20.91 -2.89
C VAL A 713 3.47 -19.63 -2.58
N ALA A 714 2.85 -18.58 -2.04
CA ALA A 714 3.57 -17.37 -1.63
C ALA A 714 4.58 -17.63 -0.51
N ARG A 715 4.28 -18.57 0.41
CA ARG A 715 5.18 -18.95 1.49
C ARG A 715 6.33 -19.85 1.02
N SER A 716 6.07 -20.75 0.08
CA SER A 716 7.01 -21.80 -0.31
C SER A 716 7.78 -21.56 -1.62
N GLU A 717 7.26 -20.75 -2.55
CA GLU A 717 7.83 -20.60 -3.89
C GLU A 717 8.52 -19.25 -4.09
N ARG A 718 9.70 -19.29 -4.71
CA ARG A 718 10.46 -18.13 -5.20
C ARG A 718 10.91 -18.42 -6.63
N ARG A 719 10.67 -17.49 -7.56
CA ARG A 719 10.88 -17.73 -9.00
C ARG A 719 11.71 -16.63 -9.65
N PRO A 720 12.62 -16.95 -10.58
CA PRO A 720 13.39 -15.94 -11.31
C PRO A 720 12.71 -15.52 -12.63
N HIS A 721 11.63 -16.20 -13.02
CA HIS A 721 10.82 -15.88 -14.20
C HIS A 721 9.33 -15.90 -13.90
N ILE A 722 8.56 -15.21 -14.75
CA ILE A 722 7.10 -15.22 -14.73
C ILE A 722 6.52 -15.35 -16.14
N PRO A 723 5.31 -15.92 -16.28
CA PRO A 723 4.55 -15.82 -17.51
C PRO A 723 4.02 -14.39 -17.73
N VAL A 724 4.25 -13.86 -18.93
CA VAL A 724 3.60 -12.64 -19.44
C VAL A 724 2.71 -13.05 -20.61
N LEU A 725 1.39 -13.06 -20.41
CA LEU A 725 0.42 -13.58 -21.37
C LEU A 725 -0.01 -12.48 -22.33
N MET A 726 -0.03 -12.76 -23.63
CA MET A 726 -0.45 -11.83 -24.68
C MET A 726 -1.75 -12.32 -25.32
N TYR A 727 -2.84 -11.66 -24.97
CA TYR A 727 -4.17 -11.80 -25.55
C TYR A 727 -4.48 -10.66 -26.52
N HIS A 728 -5.51 -10.82 -27.34
CA HIS A 728 -6.00 -9.78 -28.24
C HIS A 728 -7.53 -9.65 -28.10
N SER A 729 -8.28 -10.53 -28.75
CA SER A 729 -9.74 -10.45 -28.85
C SER A 729 -10.42 -11.57 -28.04
N VAL A 730 -11.48 -11.24 -27.30
CA VAL A 730 -12.32 -12.23 -26.60
C VAL A 730 -13.75 -12.12 -27.09
N ALA A 731 -14.17 -12.99 -28.01
CA ALA A 731 -15.49 -12.98 -28.63
C ALA A 731 -15.86 -14.37 -29.19
N ASP A 732 -17.16 -14.68 -29.24
CA ASP A 732 -17.65 -15.97 -29.75
C ASP A 732 -17.47 -16.10 -31.27
N ASP A 733 -17.57 -14.99 -31.99
CA ASP A 733 -17.56 -14.94 -33.45
C ASP A 733 -16.62 -13.86 -34.01
N GLY A 734 -16.45 -13.89 -35.33
CA GLY A 734 -15.61 -12.96 -36.07
C GLY A 734 -14.91 -13.63 -37.25
N PRO A 735 -14.07 -12.89 -38.00
CA PRO A 735 -13.49 -13.38 -39.24
C PRO A 735 -12.58 -14.60 -39.03
N ALA A 736 -12.60 -15.53 -39.99
CA ALA A 736 -11.83 -16.77 -39.92
C ALA A 736 -10.31 -16.53 -39.96
N GLY A 737 -9.87 -15.51 -40.72
CA GLY A 737 -8.45 -15.11 -40.78
C GLY A 737 -7.86 -14.64 -39.45
N LEU A 738 -8.72 -14.20 -38.51
CA LEU A 738 -8.32 -13.70 -37.19
C LEU A 738 -8.55 -14.73 -36.06
N ALA A 739 -8.92 -15.97 -36.38
CA ALA A 739 -9.22 -16.99 -35.39
C ALA A 739 -8.04 -17.27 -34.44
N ARG A 740 -6.80 -17.11 -34.90
CA ARG A 740 -5.59 -17.23 -34.06
C ARG A 740 -5.58 -16.24 -32.89
N PHE A 741 -6.08 -15.01 -33.09
CA PHE A 741 -6.01 -13.93 -32.11
C PHE A 741 -7.32 -13.77 -31.31
N ARG A 742 -8.31 -14.63 -31.55
CA ARG A 742 -9.63 -14.58 -30.91
C ARG A 742 -9.87 -15.79 -30.02
N LEU A 743 -10.05 -15.56 -28.73
CA LEU A 743 -10.53 -16.59 -27.80
C LEU A 743 -12.03 -16.44 -27.58
N THR A 744 -12.77 -17.54 -27.42
CA THR A 744 -14.16 -17.43 -26.94
C THR A 744 -14.19 -17.03 -25.47
N PRO A 745 -15.21 -16.29 -24.99
CA PRO A 745 -15.38 -16.00 -23.57
C PRO A 745 -15.34 -17.26 -22.70
N ALA A 746 -15.90 -18.38 -23.16
CA ALA A 746 -15.88 -19.66 -22.44
C ALA A 746 -14.46 -20.25 -22.30
N ALA A 747 -13.66 -20.21 -23.37
CA ALA A 747 -12.26 -20.64 -23.32
C ALA A 747 -11.44 -19.72 -22.39
N PHE A 748 -11.67 -18.40 -22.45
CA PHE A 748 -10.97 -17.44 -21.61
C PHE A 748 -11.32 -17.62 -20.13
N ALA A 749 -12.61 -17.82 -19.81
CA ALA A 749 -13.06 -18.16 -18.47
C ALA A 749 -12.41 -19.42 -17.92
N SER A 750 -12.24 -20.45 -18.76
CA SER A 750 -11.58 -21.70 -18.36
C SER A 750 -10.10 -21.49 -18.02
N GLN A 751 -9.40 -20.65 -18.79
CA GLN A 751 -8.00 -20.29 -18.51
C GLN A 751 -7.86 -19.48 -17.21
N MET A 752 -8.73 -18.48 -16.99
CA MET A 752 -8.69 -17.67 -15.77
C MET A 752 -9.05 -18.47 -14.52
N ALA A 753 -10.04 -19.36 -14.62
CA ALA A 753 -10.38 -20.29 -13.56
C ALA A 753 -9.22 -21.24 -13.24
N TRP A 754 -8.52 -21.73 -14.27
CA TRP A 754 -7.33 -22.56 -14.07
C TRP A 754 -6.21 -21.80 -13.37
N LEU A 755 -5.90 -20.57 -13.79
CA LEU A 755 -4.90 -19.72 -13.12
C LEU A 755 -5.25 -19.55 -11.64
N ARG A 756 -6.50 -19.18 -11.35
CA ARG A 756 -7.01 -18.98 -9.99
C ARG A 756 -6.89 -20.24 -9.13
N ALA A 757 -7.28 -21.40 -9.67
CA ALA A 757 -7.20 -22.69 -8.97
C ALA A 757 -5.76 -23.17 -8.74
N ASN A 758 -4.78 -22.71 -9.53
CA ASN A 758 -3.37 -23.08 -9.41
C ASN A 758 -2.52 -22.05 -8.66
N GLY A 759 -3.16 -21.14 -7.92
CA GLY A 759 -2.46 -20.20 -7.03
C GLY A 759 -1.80 -19.03 -7.74
N PHE A 760 -2.14 -18.76 -9.01
CA PHE A 760 -1.63 -17.59 -9.72
C PHE A 760 -2.28 -16.30 -9.24
N HIS A 761 -1.51 -15.22 -9.17
CA HIS A 761 -1.99 -13.87 -8.88
C HIS A 761 -1.50 -12.88 -9.94
N ALA A 762 -2.36 -11.94 -10.32
CA ALA A 762 -2.02 -10.96 -11.35
C ALA A 762 -1.10 -9.85 -10.78
N ILE A 763 -0.09 -9.45 -11.56
CA ILE A 763 0.74 -8.27 -11.31
C ILE A 763 0.68 -7.33 -12.52
N GLY A 764 1.05 -6.05 -12.35
CA GLY A 764 1.17 -5.07 -13.43
C GLY A 764 2.61 -4.88 -13.92
N SER A 765 2.78 -4.19 -15.06
CA SER A 765 4.10 -3.89 -15.64
C SER A 765 5.05 -3.13 -14.69
N GLU A 766 4.54 -2.25 -13.84
CA GLU A 766 5.34 -1.52 -12.85
C GLU A 766 5.95 -2.46 -11.79
N GLN A 767 5.18 -3.43 -11.31
CA GLN A 767 5.66 -4.42 -10.34
C GLN A 767 6.70 -5.36 -10.98
N LEU A 768 6.52 -5.70 -12.25
CA LEU A 768 7.49 -6.47 -13.02
C LEU A 768 8.81 -5.69 -13.20
N GLU A 769 8.72 -4.40 -13.57
CA GLU A 769 9.87 -3.51 -13.72
C GLU A 769 10.65 -3.38 -12.40
N GLN A 770 9.95 -3.17 -11.28
CA GLN A 770 10.58 -3.08 -9.96
C GLN A 770 11.28 -4.38 -9.55
N SER A 771 10.69 -5.53 -9.88
CA SER A 771 11.28 -6.85 -9.59
C SER A 771 12.56 -7.06 -10.41
N ILE A 772 12.54 -6.75 -11.71
CA ILE A 772 13.72 -6.83 -12.58
C ILE A 772 14.82 -5.86 -12.10
N ALA A 773 14.45 -4.62 -11.75
CA ALA A 773 15.39 -3.60 -11.29
C ALA A 773 16.06 -3.97 -9.95
N SER A 774 15.30 -4.57 -9.03
CA SER A 774 15.79 -5.02 -7.73
C SER A 774 16.53 -6.37 -7.77
N ARG A 775 16.30 -7.17 -8.82
CA ARG A 775 16.77 -8.56 -8.95
C ARG A 775 16.32 -9.48 -7.81
N GLN A 776 15.19 -9.15 -7.19
CA GLN A 776 14.59 -10.01 -6.17
C GLN A 776 13.72 -11.09 -6.84
N PRO A 777 13.83 -12.37 -6.42
CA PRO A 777 12.93 -13.42 -6.89
C PRO A 777 11.47 -13.07 -6.66
N PHE A 778 10.63 -13.40 -7.64
CA PHE A 778 9.19 -13.27 -7.52
C PHE A 778 8.65 -14.22 -6.45
N VAL A 779 7.71 -13.73 -5.63
CA VAL A 779 7.08 -14.48 -4.54
C VAL A 779 5.85 -15.23 -5.08
N GLY A 780 5.77 -16.54 -4.85
CA GLY A 780 4.63 -17.35 -5.31
C GLY A 780 4.59 -17.51 -6.83
N ARG A 781 3.38 -17.38 -7.41
CA ARG A 781 3.12 -17.54 -8.85
C ARG A 781 2.51 -16.27 -9.47
N PRO A 782 3.30 -15.20 -9.68
CA PRO A 782 2.80 -14.02 -10.37
C PRO A 782 2.59 -14.31 -11.85
N VAL A 783 1.59 -13.65 -12.44
CA VAL A 783 1.35 -13.64 -13.89
C VAL A 783 1.03 -12.20 -14.32
N LEU A 784 1.62 -11.75 -15.42
CA LEU A 784 1.21 -10.50 -16.07
C LEU A 784 0.29 -10.84 -17.24
N ILE A 785 -0.96 -10.40 -17.18
CA ILE A 785 -1.96 -10.66 -18.22
C ILE A 785 -2.07 -9.39 -19.07
N THR A 786 -1.73 -9.49 -20.36
CA THR A 786 -1.75 -8.36 -21.29
C THR A 786 -2.74 -8.58 -22.43
N PHE A 787 -3.36 -7.49 -22.86
CA PHE A 787 -4.22 -7.45 -24.05
C PHE A 787 -3.70 -6.38 -25.00
N ASP A 788 -3.49 -6.73 -26.25
CA ASP A 788 -3.10 -5.78 -27.29
C ASP A 788 -4.35 -5.15 -27.95
N ASP A 789 -4.10 -4.11 -28.74
CA ASP A 789 -5.05 -3.40 -29.62
C ASP A 789 -6.15 -2.55 -28.97
N GLY A 790 -6.64 -2.90 -27.77
CA GLY A 790 -7.69 -2.14 -27.09
C GLY A 790 -9.11 -2.39 -27.61
N PHE A 791 -9.41 -3.64 -28.00
CA PHE A 791 -10.76 -4.04 -28.45
C PHE A 791 -11.85 -3.81 -27.39
N GLN A 792 -13.03 -3.39 -27.84
CA GLN A 792 -14.21 -3.21 -26.99
C GLN A 792 -14.63 -4.51 -26.28
N ASN A 793 -14.42 -5.65 -26.94
CA ASN A 793 -14.77 -6.96 -26.39
C ASN A 793 -13.92 -7.37 -25.16
N PHE A 794 -12.79 -6.70 -24.89
CA PHE A 794 -12.13 -6.78 -23.60
C PHE A 794 -13.05 -6.29 -22.48
N ALA A 795 -13.67 -5.12 -22.65
CA ALA A 795 -14.55 -4.52 -21.66
C ALA A 795 -15.84 -5.34 -21.47
N ASP A 796 -16.36 -5.90 -22.57
CA ASP A 796 -17.65 -6.58 -22.60
C ASP A 796 -17.57 -8.03 -22.09
N HIS A 797 -16.45 -8.70 -22.35
CA HIS A 797 -16.29 -10.14 -22.07
C HIS A 797 -15.11 -10.46 -21.16
N ALA A 798 -13.90 -10.00 -21.48
CA ALA A 798 -12.70 -10.40 -20.75
C ALA A 798 -12.65 -9.81 -19.32
N TRP A 799 -12.99 -8.53 -19.17
CA TRP A 799 -12.87 -7.81 -17.91
C TRP A 799 -13.79 -8.36 -16.80
N PRO A 800 -15.09 -8.63 -17.04
CA PRO A 800 -15.93 -9.31 -16.06
C PRO A 800 -15.38 -10.67 -15.63
N ILE A 801 -14.81 -11.45 -16.57
CA ILE A 801 -14.23 -12.77 -16.29
C ILE A 801 -12.97 -12.67 -15.42
N LEU A 802 -12.06 -11.75 -15.73
CA LEU A 802 -10.86 -11.48 -14.93
C LEU A 802 -11.23 -11.12 -13.49
N ARG A 803 -12.15 -10.16 -13.35
CA ARG A 803 -12.63 -9.68 -12.06
C ARG A 803 -13.29 -10.79 -11.24
N ALA A 804 -14.09 -11.66 -11.88
CA ALA A 804 -14.72 -12.80 -11.23
C ALA A 804 -13.71 -13.86 -10.74
N ASN A 805 -12.47 -13.85 -11.25
CA ASN A 805 -11.40 -14.75 -10.84
C ASN A 805 -10.35 -14.09 -9.94
N ASP A 806 -10.61 -12.87 -9.44
CA ASP A 806 -9.64 -12.07 -8.67
C ASP A 806 -8.31 -11.91 -9.42
N LEU A 807 -8.42 -11.54 -10.69
CA LEU A 807 -7.33 -11.21 -11.60
C LEU A 807 -7.56 -9.82 -12.19
N THR A 808 -6.47 -9.21 -12.65
CA THR A 808 -6.47 -7.96 -13.42
C THR A 808 -5.60 -8.13 -14.65
N ALA A 809 -5.62 -7.13 -15.54
CA ALA A 809 -4.85 -7.14 -16.78
C ALA A 809 -4.41 -5.73 -17.18
N GLU A 810 -3.45 -5.67 -18.08
CA GLU A 810 -2.97 -4.45 -18.72
C GLU A 810 -3.32 -4.45 -20.21
N VAL A 811 -3.96 -3.39 -20.69
CA VAL A 811 -4.37 -3.26 -22.10
C VAL A 811 -3.52 -2.22 -22.82
N PHE A 812 -2.88 -2.61 -23.91
CA PHE A 812 -2.10 -1.71 -24.76
C PHE A 812 -3.02 -1.08 -25.82
N LEU A 813 -3.16 0.24 -25.80
CA LEU A 813 -4.11 0.99 -26.63
C LEU A 813 -3.47 1.53 -27.91
N VAL A 814 -4.17 1.39 -29.04
CA VAL A 814 -3.91 2.14 -30.28
C VAL A 814 -4.59 3.49 -30.19
N THR A 815 -3.89 4.51 -29.72
CA THR A 815 -4.55 5.71 -29.18
C THR A 815 -5.29 6.55 -30.21
N ASP A 816 -4.84 6.60 -31.47
CA ASP A 816 -5.52 7.40 -32.50
C ASP A 816 -6.81 6.73 -33.03
N LEU A 817 -7.04 5.47 -32.65
CA LEU A 817 -8.21 4.69 -33.07
C LEU A 817 -9.14 4.31 -31.89
N VAL A 818 -8.91 4.89 -30.71
CA VAL A 818 -9.85 4.76 -29.57
C VAL A 818 -11.22 5.32 -29.94
N GLY A 819 -12.26 4.50 -29.79
CA GLY A 819 -13.64 4.79 -30.20
C GLY A 819 -13.96 4.47 -31.66
N GLU A 820 -12.96 4.09 -32.45
CA GLU A 820 -13.08 3.72 -33.87
C GLU A 820 -13.07 2.19 -34.01
N SER A 821 -12.58 1.68 -35.15
CA SER A 821 -12.44 0.25 -35.43
C SER A 821 -11.00 -0.12 -35.79
N ALA A 822 -10.67 -1.40 -35.62
CA ALA A 822 -9.39 -2.01 -35.93
C ALA A 822 -9.18 -2.11 -37.46
N ARG A 823 -8.94 -0.99 -38.13
CA ARG A 823 -8.90 -0.90 -39.60
C ARG A 823 -7.82 -1.79 -40.24
N TRP A 824 -6.80 -2.19 -39.49
CA TRP A 824 -5.78 -3.15 -39.93
C TRP A 824 -6.33 -4.56 -40.18
N ASP A 825 -7.51 -4.88 -39.66
CA ASP A 825 -8.19 -6.17 -39.86
C ASP A 825 -9.03 -6.22 -41.15
N ALA A 826 -9.17 -5.11 -41.88
CA ALA A 826 -10.11 -4.97 -42.99
C ALA A 826 -9.91 -6.01 -44.11
N ASP A 827 -8.67 -6.46 -44.34
CA ASP A 827 -8.35 -7.50 -45.33
C ASP A 827 -8.77 -8.91 -44.88
N SER A 828 -8.97 -9.11 -43.58
CA SER A 828 -9.37 -10.38 -42.98
C SER A 828 -10.88 -10.47 -42.71
N GLY A 829 -11.58 -9.34 -42.60
CA GLY A 829 -13.02 -9.24 -42.42
C GLY A 829 -13.47 -7.88 -41.86
N PRO A 830 -14.72 -7.75 -41.37
CA PRO A 830 -15.19 -6.52 -40.75
C PRO A 830 -14.30 -6.10 -39.56
N PRO A 831 -13.77 -4.86 -39.53
CA PRO A 831 -12.97 -4.35 -38.43
C PRO A 831 -13.68 -4.44 -37.08
N ALA A 832 -13.03 -4.98 -36.07
CA ALA A 832 -13.58 -5.04 -34.72
C ALA A 832 -13.62 -3.65 -34.07
N GLN A 833 -14.60 -3.44 -33.19
CA GLN A 833 -14.75 -2.18 -32.46
C GLN A 833 -13.65 -2.02 -31.40
N LEU A 834 -13.06 -0.84 -31.33
CA LEU A 834 -12.10 -0.46 -30.28
C LEU A 834 -12.82 0.29 -29.16
N MET A 835 -12.29 0.17 -27.94
CA MET A 835 -12.82 0.88 -26.77
C MET A 835 -12.81 2.38 -26.99
N ASP A 836 -13.85 3.06 -26.52
CA ASP A 836 -13.87 4.53 -26.44
C ASP A 836 -13.19 5.03 -25.16
N ALA A 837 -12.90 6.34 -25.10
CA ALA A 837 -12.24 6.96 -23.96
C ALA A 837 -13.05 6.84 -22.65
N LYS A 838 -14.39 6.76 -22.74
CA LYS A 838 -15.28 6.59 -21.57
C LYS A 838 -15.10 5.20 -20.97
N THR A 839 -15.01 4.18 -21.81
CA THR A 839 -14.76 2.80 -21.44
C THR A 839 -13.37 2.66 -20.81
N VAL A 840 -12.33 3.23 -21.41
CA VAL A 840 -10.97 3.25 -20.84
C VAL A 840 -10.96 3.87 -19.43
N ARG A 841 -11.57 5.05 -19.24
CA ARG A 841 -11.70 5.70 -17.93
C ARG A 841 -12.39 4.82 -16.90
N ARG A 842 -13.53 4.23 -17.28
CA ARG A 842 -14.33 3.37 -16.41
C ARG A 842 -13.50 2.16 -15.95
N LEU A 843 -12.88 1.45 -16.89
CA LEU A 843 -12.08 0.26 -16.60
C LEU A 843 -10.83 0.59 -15.76
N ALA A 844 -10.19 1.74 -15.99
CA ALA A 844 -9.08 2.20 -15.17
C ALA A 844 -9.53 2.46 -13.72
N GLY A 845 -10.71 3.07 -13.54
CA GLY A 845 -11.38 3.21 -12.26
C GLY A 845 -11.74 1.86 -11.63
N GLU A 846 -12.06 0.84 -12.42
CA GLU A 846 -12.38 -0.50 -11.92
C GLU A 846 -11.13 -1.34 -11.60
N GLY A 847 -9.93 -0.89 -11.95
CA GLY A 847 -8.65 -1.52 -11.62
C GLY A 847 -7.91 -2.20 -12.78
N ALA A 848 -8.32 -1.98 -14.03
CA ALA A 848 -7.54 -2.37 -15.21
C ALA A 848 -6.36 -1.39 -15.42
N PHE A 849 -5.25 -1.89 -15.95
CA PHE A 849 -4.10 -1.06 -16.33
C PHE A 849 -4.10 -0.79 -17.83
N PHE A 850 -3.47 0.31 -18.24
CA PHE A 850 -3.38 0.67 -19.66
C PHE A 850 -1.97 1.14 -20.02
N GLY A 851 -1.48 0.61 -21.13
CA GLY A 851 -0.20 0.95 -21.75
C GLY A 851 -0.38 1.44 -23.19
N SER A 852 0.73 1.80 -23.82
CA SER A 852 0.74 2.21 -25.23
C SER A 852 0.88 1.03 -26.18
N HIS A 853 0.03 0.96 -27.21
CA HIS A 853 0.28 0.14 -28.41
C HIS A 853 0.66 1.00 -29.61
N LEU A 854 1.37 2.10 -29.33
CA LEU A 854 1.60 3.22 -30.25
C LEU A 854 0.30 3.92 -30.67
N ALA A 855 0.41 4.96 -31.51
CA ALA A 855 -0.71 5.80 -31.85
C ALA A 855 -1.54 5.21 -33.00
N THR A 856 -0.89 4.72 -34.05
CA THR A 856 -1.56 4.36 -35.32
C THR A 856 -1.50 2.88 -35.70
N HIS A 857 -0.92 2.02 -34.83
CA HIS A 857 -0.71 0.58 -35.08
C HIS A 857 0.24 0.24 -36.24
N ARG A 858 0.99 1.22 -36.77
CA ARG A 858 1.94 0.95 -37.86
C ARG A 858 3.14 0.13 -37.38
N ALA A 859 3.59 -0.80 -38.23
CA ALA A 859 4.84 -1.52 -38.00
C ALA A 859 6.02 -0.52 -37.95
N ILE A 860 6.87 -0.67 -36.94
CA ILE A 860 7.91 0.31 -36.62
C ILE A 860 9.05 0.39 -37.66
N ASP A 861 9.24 -0.66 -38.44
CA ASP A 861 10.21 -0.74 -39.53
C ASP A 861 9.80 0.12 -40.74
N GLY A 862 8.49 0.31 -40.93
CA GLY A 862 7.90 1.27 -41.86
C GLY A 862 7.87 2.71 -41.36
N LEU A 863 8.40 3.01 -40.17
CA LEU A 863 8.46 4.34 -39.60
C LEU A 863 9.87 4.94 -39.68
N SER A 864 9.94 6.24 -40.01
CA SER A 864 11.16 7.00 -39.78
C SER A 864 11.42 7.13 -38.27
N THR A 865 12.66 7.43 -37.87
CA THR A 865 13.00 7.66 -36.45
C THR A 865 12.12 8.76 -35.83
N SER A 866 11.83 9.78 -36.64
CA SER A 866 10.93 10.89 -36.30
C SER A 866 9.51 10.39 -36.04
N ASP A 867 8.94 9.65 -36.99
CA ASP A 867 7.56 9.16 -36.86
C ASP A 867 7.42 8.21 -35.66
N LEU A 868 8.42 7.36 -35.42
CA LEU A 868 8.44 6.46 -34.27
C LEU A 868 8.45 7.21 -32.92
N ALA A 869 9.22 8.30 -32.81
CA ALA A 869 9.21 9.15 -31.62
C ALA A 869 7.83 9.83 -31.43
N ALA A 870 7.21 10.29 -32.52
CA ALA A 870 5.89 10.90 -32.48
C ALA A 870 4.80 9.90 -32.04
N GLU A 871 4.84 8.66 -32.53
CA GLU A 871 3.98 7.55 -32.11
C GLU A 871 4.09 7.29 -30.61
N LEU A 872 5.32 7.20 -30.09
CA LEU A 872 5.60 6.92 -28.68
C LEU A 872 5.12 8.04 -27.75
N LEU A 873 5.42 9.30 -28.07
CA LEU A 873 5.00 10.45 -27.26
C LEU A 873 3.48 10.63 -27.28
N ARG A 874 2.87 10.62 -28.48
CA ARG A 874 1.44 10.84 -28.66
C ARG A 874 0.63 9.80 -27.89
N SER A 875 0.97 8.53 -28.08
CA SER A 875 0.25 7.44 -27.40
C SER A 875 0.35 7.55 -25.89
N ARG A 876 1.55 7.79 -25.35
CA ARG A 876 1.74 7.97 -23.90
C ARG A 876 0.82 9.06 -23.34
N MET A 877 0.82 10.23 -23.98
CA MET A 877 0.03 11.38 -23.54
C MET A 877 -1.48 11.08 -23.48
N PHE A 878 -2.02 10.35 -24.45
CA PHE A 878 -3.43 9.99 -24.45
C PHE A 878 -3.78 8.96 -23.39
N VAL A 879 -2.94 7.94 -23.19
CA VAL A 879 -3.17 6.96 -22.13
C VAL A 879 -3.14 7.65 -20.76
N GLU A 880 -2.17 8.52 -20.50
CA GLU A 880 -2.08 9.28 -19.24
C GLU A 880 -3.30 10.19 -19.05
N ARG A 881 -3.78 10.84 -20.11
CA ARG A 881 -4.97 11.69 -20.08
C ARG A 881 -6.24 10.93 -19.73
N TRP A 882 -6.46 9.74 -20.28
CA TRP A 882 -7.68 8.97 -20.01
C TRP A 882 -7.62 8.26 -18.67
N THR A 883 -6.47 7.76 -18.26
CA THR A 883 -6.35 7.00 -17.01
C THR A 883 -6.14 7.89 -15.78
N GLY A 884 -5.64 9.11 -15.96
CA GLY A 884 -5.21 9.97 -14.85
C GLY A 884 -3.97 9.46 -14.13
N ARG A 885 -3.24 8.50 -14.72
CA ARG A 885 -2.04 7.86 -14.17
C ARG A 885 -0.89 7.99 -15.15
N THR A 886 0.34 8.04 -14.65
CA THR A 886 1.53 7.99 -15.51
C THR A 886 1.67 6.61 -16.15
N THR A 887 1.94 6.57 -17.45
CA THR A 887 2.13 5.32 -18.19
C THR A 887 3.60 5.16 -18.55
N SER A 888 4.18 4.03 -18.16
CA SER A 888 5.59 3.68 -18.42
C SER A 888 5.75 2.42 -19.27
N ALA A 889 4.65 1.78 -19.68
CA ALA A 889 4.62 0.53 -20.41
C ALA A 889 4.16 0.71 -21.86
N PHE A 890 4.76 -0.03 -22.79
CA PHE A 890 4.29 -0.15 -24.17
C PHE A 890 4.42 -1.58 -24.71
N ALA A 891 3.62 -1.92 -25.71
CA ALA A 891 3.81 -3.10 -26.55
C ALA A 891 3.97 -2.67 -28.00
N ALA A 892 4.96 -3.23 -28.72
CA ALA A 892 5.19 -2.87 -30.12
C ALA A 892 4.18 -3.56 -31.05
N PRO A 893 3.52 -2.82 -31.99
CA PRO A 893 2.64 -3.41 -32.98
C PRO A 893 3.33 -4.53 -33.77
N TYR A 894 2.59 -5.62 -34.00
CA TYR A 894 3.08 -6.84 -34.67
C TYR A 894 4.30 -7.49 -34.01
N SER A 895 4.63 -7.11 -32.76
CA SER A 895 5.85 -7.51 -32.06
C SER A 895 7.15 -7.19 -32.84
N VAL A 896 7.10 -6.23 -33.77
CA VAL A 896 8.28 -5.81 -34.56
C VAL A 896 9.13 -4.87 -33.71
N THR A 897 10.42 -5.16 -33.62
CA THR A 897 11.40 -4.37 -32.85
C THR A 897 12.62 -4.01 -33.69
N ASP A 898 13.25 -2.89 -33.37
CA ASP A 898 14.53 -2.47 -33.94
C ASP A 898 15.38 -1.73 -32.91
N ARG A 899 16.62 -1.38 -33.28
CA ARG A 899 17.55 -0.69 -32.37
C ARG A 899 17.10 0.72 -31.96
N ARG A 900 16.17 1.34 -32.71
CA ARG A 900 15.68 2.71 -32.46
C ARG A 900 14.63 2.68 -31.36
N LEU A 901 13.70 1.72 -31.41
CA LEU A 901 12.58 1.60 -30.49
C LEU A 901 12.99 1.66 -29.02
N GLY A 902 13.90 0.78 -28.57
CA GLY A 902 14.28 0.73 -27.16
C GLY A 902 15.04 1.97 -26.65
N ARG A 903 15.68 2.74 -27.54
CA ARG A 903 16.31 4.02 -27.18
C ARG A 903 15.26 5.12 -27.08
N LEU A 904 14.46 5.28 -28.13
CA LEU A 904 13.42 6.31 -28.21
C LEU A 904 12.36 6.12 -27.12
N ALA A 905 11.97 4.88 -26.82
CA ALA A 905 11.02 4.59 -25.77
C ALA A 905 11.51 5.10 -24.41
N ARG A 906 12.79 4.87 -24.06
CA ARG A 906 13.38 5.40 -22.82
C ARG A 906 13.43 6.92 -22.81
N GLU A 907 13.79 7.54 -23.93
CA GLU A 907 13.79 9.01 -24.09
C GLU A 907 12.38 9.60 -23.97
N CYS A 908 11.36 8.86 -24.43
CA CYS A 908 9.94 9.21 -24.29
C CYS A 908 9.36 8.85 -22.91
N GLY A 909 10.18 8.35 -21.98
CA GLY A 909 9.81 8.06 -20.59
C GLY A 909 9.17 6.70 -20.32
N TYR A 910 9.19 5.78 -21.28
CA TYR A 910 8.85 4.38 -21.04
C TYR A 910 9.98 3.66 -20.30
N ARG A 911 9.61 2.77 -19.37
CA ARG A 911 10.54 1.97 -18.56
C ARG A 911 10.46 0.48 -18.89
N ILE A 912 9.29 0.04 -19.34
CA ILE A 912 9.02 -1.35 -19.66
C ILE A 912 8.36 -1.45 -21.04
N GLY A 913 8.76 -2.44 -21.82
CA GLY A 913 8.35 -2.60 -23.20
C GLY A 913 8.22 -4.07 -23.56
N PHE A 914 7.24 -4.40 -24.40
CA PHE A 914 7.03 -5.75 -24.91
C PHE A 914 7.24 -5.78 -26.42
N GLY A 915 8.13 -6.67 -26.87
CA GLY A 915 8.63 -6.70 -28.24
C GLY A 915 8.52 -8.08 -28.89
N GLY A 916 9.51 -8.42 -29.73
CA GLY A 916 9.51 -9.62 -30.56
C GLY A 916 9.93 -10.92 -29.87
N ARG A 917 10.26 -10.87 -28.58
CA ARG A 917 10.73 -12.03 -27.84
C ARG A 917 9.57 -12.89 -27.37
N HIS A 918 9.73 -14.21 -27.47
CA HIS A 918 8.74 -15.19 -27.04
C HIS A 918 9.23 -15.95 -25.81
N GLY A 919 8.33 -16.18 -24.84
CA GLY A 919 8.60 -16.95 -23.63
C GLY A 919 8.32 -16.20 -22.34
N PRO A 920 8.66 -16.77 -21.17
CA PRO A 920 8.50 -16.12 -19.87
C PRO A 920 9.54 -15.00 -19.68
N ALA A 921 9.17 -13.99 -18.90
CA ALA A 921 10.06 -12.88 -18.56
C ALA A 921 10.95 -13.27 -17.38
N HIS A 922 12.26 -13.11 -17.52
CA HIS A 922 13.27 -13.37 -16.48
C HIS A 922 13.71 -12.06 -15.83
N LEU A 923 14.19 -12.14 -14.58
CA LEU A 923 14.80 -11.01 -13.86
C LEU A 923 16.04 -10.39 -14.55
N ASP A 924 16.60 -11.06 -15.56
CA ASP A 924 17.78 -10.60 -16.30
C ASP A 924 17.45 -10.03 -17.68
N CYS A 925 16.17 -10.02 -18.06
CA CYS A 925 15.75 -9.44 -19.32
C CYS A 925 15.94 -7.91 -19.33
N ASP A 926 16.27 -7.33 -20.50
CA ASP A 926 16.15 -5.88 -20.71
C ASP A 926 14.67 -5.48 -20.54
N PRO A 927 14.33 -4.59 -19.59
CA PRO A 927 12.96 -4.15 -19.35
C PRO A 927 12.26 -3.59 -20.58
N ILE A 928 12.98 -3.02 -21.56
CA ILE A 928 12.36 -2.37 -22.72
C ILE A 928 11.98 -3.32 -23.87
N ASP A 929 12.29 -4.61 -23.74
CA ASP A 929 12.02 -5.62 -24.78
C ASP A 929 11.63 -6.97 -24.15
N LEU A 930 10.74 -7.01 -23.16
CA LEU A 930 10.39 -8.23 -22.45
C LEU A 930 9.68 -9.26 -23.34
N PRO A 931 9.95 -10.57 -23.12
CA PRO A 931 9.27 -11.62 -23.84
C PRO A 931 7.82 -11.78 -23.36
N ARG A 932 6.96 -12.22 -24.29
CA ARG A 932 5.58 -12.61 -23.98
C ARG A 932 5.24 -13.98 -24.54
N ILE A 933 4.23 -14.60 -23.95
CA ILE A 933 3.63 -15.85 -24.38
C ILE A 933 2.34 -15.52 -25.13
N GLU A 934 2.33 -15.73 -26.44
CA GLU A 934 1.13 -15.55 -27.26
C GLU A 934 0.08 -16.60 -26.90
N ILE A 935 -1.12 -16.14 -26.55
CA ILE A 935 -2.26 -17.01 -26.32
C ILE A 935 -3.12 -17.03 -27.57
N ARG A 936 -3.31 -18.24 -28.11
CA ARG A 936 -3.97 -18.44 -29.40
C ARG A 936 -5.36 -19.03 -29.26
N GLY A 937 -6.29 -18.54 -30.08
CA GLY A 937 -7.68 -19.01 -30.19
C GLY A 937 -7.86 -20.43 -30.71
N ASP A 938 -6.87 -20.94 -31.45
CA ASP A 938 -6.88 -22.26 -32.04
C ASP A 938 -6.26 -23.34 -31.13
N ARG A 939 -5.88 -22.99 -29.89
CA ARG A 939 -5.29 -23.90 -28.90
C ARG A 939 -6.28 -24.28 -27.82
N SER A 940 -6.15 -25.51 -27.34
CA SER A 940 -6.97 -26.06 -26.26
C SER A 940 -6.56 -25.51 -24.88
N LEU A 941 -7.38 -25.77 -23.86
CA LEU A 941 -6.98 -25.50 -22.48
C LEU A 941 -5.75 -26.33 -22.08
N ASP A 942 -5.64 -27.58 -22.54
CA ASP A 942 -4.49 -28.44 -22.22
C ASP A 942 -3.19 -27.87 -22.79
N ASP A 943 -3.22 -27.27 -23.99
CA ASP A 943 -2.08 -26.56 -24.56
C ASP A 943 -1.69 -25.35 -23.70
N PHE A 944 -2.68 -24.58 -23.23
CA PHE A 944 -2.45 -23.43 -22.33
C PHE A 944 -1.79 -23.88 -21.01
N VAL A 945 -2.29 -24.96 -20.43
CA VAL A 945 -1.75 -25.55 -19.19
C VAL A 945 -0.31 -26.00 -19.40
N ALA A 946 -0.03 -26.75 -20.47
CA ALA A 946 1.32 -27.23 -20.77
C ALA A 946 2.32 -26.08 -20.94
N ILE A 947 1.90 -24.99 -21.60
CA ILE A 947 2.74 -23.79 -21.77
C ILE A 947 3.06 -23.14 -20.41
N LEU A 948 2.08 -23.05 -19.52
CA LEU A 948 2.28 -22.43 -18.21
C LEU A 948 3.07 -23.32 -17.27
N GLU A 949 2.83 -24.63 -17.27
CA GLU A 949 3.63 -25.58 -16.50
C GLU A 949 5.10 -25.56 -16.95
N ALA A 950 5.36 -25.52 -18.26
CA ALA A 950 6.72 -25.36 -18.79
C ALA A 950 7.35 -23.99 -18.46
N ALA A 951 6.54 -22.95 -18.22
CA ALA A 951 7.02 -21.66 -17.75
C ALA A 951 7.21 -21.60 -16.21
N LEU A 952 6.76 -22.64 -15.48
CA LEU A 952 6.94 -22.81 -14.04
C LEU A 952 8.08 -23.78 -13.69
N GLU A 953 8.47 -24.67 -14.60
CA GLU A 953 9.71 -25.47 -14.49
C GLU A 953 10.95 -24.61 -14.77
#